data_AF-A0A4S8MW51-F1
#
_entry.id   AF-A0A4S8MW51-F1
#
_cell.length_a   1.000
_cell.length_b   1.000
_cell.length_c   1.000
_cell.angle_alpha   90.00
_cell.angle_beta   90.00
_cell.angle_gamma   90.00
#
_symmetry.space_group_name_H-M   'P 1'
#
loop_
_entity.id
_entity.type
_entity.pdbx_description
1 polymer ?
#
loop_
_entity_poly.entity_id
_entity_poly.type
_entity_poly.pdbx_seq_one_letter_code
_entity_poly.pdbx_strand_id
1 'polypeptide(L)'
;MSLRAGLFRLGRTLSTPPRHARPDIRFLKPPSRSIVFITENETIDSKFQSYVSTLKGSLQELDVIHQYYPALAWEVSQASSRAPGPSHSATIDGTRVQDIISRQDFEVMLEALGASGRPNDLQRMGEILSDMIRVFELPPDVQTHSAILRGLVQCRNVQTLQRWLRQMPTKPGHVALTTEHYHMLLEASSDFASFKFMRSLVQSMRQSDCLPTVETYAILIQGLWKLSPTRKPAPGIIAPILREMREGGIPFDSAFQKFLESLYLGEGLPKYAQDIKTTYRSIYESNLSPEKLLENQWIPRMSDASRNIETKLEVYKEFVQQGGAPSPEVFDALLQNSRKLSDMEAIANTLDMDPTIRQWSILLSNQFPLYKIKGALAIYQEAIAAGMKPEAALVGPLLKEIFDSPELPAEDHIKRGLDIYEDFCSHTSAESSDLSPSNLAIHRIVLAALTELPNEYSGATSALIEELQTRNVPVHDITASMIVAKMKQANDYNAALKVYKAYRSGLDAQGYESVLEAFAGMCLERRVVPSLQMYFSLVKDMKSAGFLPGPSVYTILLRVLGQIGAFAKRNAEYNALVNKCVSATRRAHDLITLDSSIVPDALLWNHLMDTYLRLNCFGDVFRVWDQMYISKQFDNFSVGIVFEVCGRTRTPHLIAQTYSRLTRENFRMSLSNWHSYIEALCSVGNINEALKALCWDMSTKGILPEVQTAKLIIHQPILREKPHLLKGIKQRIEKFQPNLHKQLEQGSKAYQECRT
;
A
#
# COMPACT_ATOMS: atom_id res chain seq x y z
N MET A 1 -21.64 43.63 24.00
CA MET A 1 -21.82 44.83 24.85
C MET A 1 -21.56 44.45 26.31
N SER A 2 -21.06 45.39 27.11
CA SER A 2 -20.35 45.28 28.41
C SER A 2 -18.85 44.97 28.24
N LEU A 3 -17.96 45.97 28.04
CA LEU A 3 -17.36 47.01 28.94
C LEU A 3 -15.96 46.55 29.42
N ARG A 4 -14.85 46.90 28.72
CA ARG A 4 -13.96 48.09 28.82
C ARG A 4 -13.16 48.27 30.14
N ALA A 5 -11.84 48.05 30.00
CA ALA A 5 -10.70 48.94 30.31
C ALA A 5 -10.26 49.27 31.77
N GLY A 6 -8.93 49.22 31.98
CA GLY A 6 -8.17 49.88 33.05
C GLY A 6 -6.99 49.03 33.58
N LEU A 7 -5.81 49.03 32.92
CA LEU A 7 -4.61 49.83 33.27
C LEU A 7 -4.03 49.58 34.67
N PHE A 8 -2.80 49.04 34.75
CA PHE A 8 -1.69 49.62 35.52
C PHE A 8 -0.33 49.10 35.03
N ARG A 9 0.49 50.02 34.49
CA ARG A 9 1.95 49.89 34.33
C ARG A 9 2.60 50.30 35.64
N LEU A 10 3.64 49.57 36.08
CA LEU A 10 4.75 50.15 36.84
C LEU A 10 6.04 49.44 36.39
N GLY A 11 6.96 50.23 35.83
CA GLY A 11 8.31 49.79 35.52
C GLY A 11 9.21 49.87 36.75
N ARG A 12 10.33 49.14 36.71
CA ARG A 12 11.62 49.46 37.35
C ARG A 12 12.64 48.42 36.89
N THR A 13 13.56 48.84 36.02
CA THR A 13 14.98 49.16 36.31
C THR A 13 15.89 47.93 36.31
N LEU A 14 16.75 47.93 35.30
CA LEU A 14 17.94 47.11 35.14
C LEU A 14 18.82 47.16 36.40
N SER A 15 19.13 46.00 36.95
CA SER A 15 20.35 45.76 37.72
C SER A 15 20.92 44.41 37.28
N THR A 16 22.18 44.45 36.87
CA THR A 16 23.03 43.29 36.63
C THR A 16 23.23 42.50 37.93
N PRO A 17 23.28 41.15 37.87
CA PRO A 17 24.15 40.41 38.77
C PRO A 17 24.75 39.15 38.07
N PRO A 18 25.49 38.27 38.75
CA PRO A 18 26.95 38.32 38.82
C PRO A 18 27.62 37.10 38.16
N ARG A 19 28.92 37.22 37.90
CA ARG A 19 29.80 36.07 37.61
C ARG A 19 30.02 35.24 38.89
N HIS A 20 30.13 33.93 38.67
CA HIS A 20 30.66 32.88 39.56
C HIS A 20 29.74 32.32 40.66
N ALA A 21 29.08 31.20 40.35
CA ALA A 21 28.97 30.02 41.20
C ALA A 21 28.62 28.79 40.34
N ARG A 22 29.42 27.72 40.44
CA ARG A 22 29.20 26.42 39.78
C ARG A 22 28.00 25.71 40.42
N PRO A 23 27.11 25.06 39.66
CA PRO A 23 26.28 23.99 40.18
C PRO A 23 26.84 22.61 39.81
N ASP A 24 26.97 21.76 40.82
CA ASP A 24 27.22 20.33 40.72
C ASP A 24 26.19 19.65 39.81
N ILE A 25 26.67 19.01 38.73
CA ILE A 25 25.91 18.01 37.99
C ILE A 25 26.70 16.70 38.07
N ARG A 26 26.10 15.74 38.78
CA ARG A 26 26.54 14.36 38.88
C ARG A 26 26.61 13.75 37.47
N PHE A 27 27.83 13.49 37.00
CA PHE A 27 28.06 12.71 35.79
C PHE A 27 27.70 11.25 36.03
N LEU A 28 26.73 10.75 35.27
CA LEU A 28 26.56 9.33 34.98
C LEU A 28 27.85 8.82 34.32
N LYS A 29 28.35 7.70 34.83
CA LYS A 29 29.60 7.04 34.41
C LYS A 29 29.66 6.81 32.88
N PRO A 30 30.81 7.03 32.23
CA PRO A 30 31.06 6.50 30.89
C PRO A 30 31.26 4.98 30.96
N PRO A 31 31.00 4.23 29.87
CA PRO A 31 31.30 2.80 29.81
C PRO A 31 32.82 2.59 29.85
N SER A 32 33.20 1.46 30.42
CA SER A 32 34.55 0.99 30.71
C SER A 32 35.52 1.20 29.53
N ARG A 33 36.54 2.04 29.73
CA ARG A 33 37.73 2.06 28.87
C ARG A 33 38.53 0.79 29.13
N SER A 34 38.52 -0.13 28.17
CA SER A 34 39.56 -1.15 28.03
C SER A 34 40.81 -0.44 27.53
N ILE A 35 41.63 0.09 28.45
CA ILE A 35 42.98 0.53 28.13
C ILE A 35 43.79 -0.74 27.89
N VAL A 36 44.02 -1.08 26.62
CA VAL A 36 45.08 -2.00 26.24
C VAL A 36 46.38 -1.24 26.40
N PHE A 37 47.24 -1.69 27.31
CA PHE A 37 48.61 -1.20 27.43
C PHE A 37 49.35 -1.49 26.12
N ILE A 38 49.74 -0.44 25.39
CA ILE A 38 50.69 -0.56 24.28
C ILE A 38 52.09 -0.60 24.92
N THR A 39 52.74 -1.75 24.82
CA THR A 39 54.13 -1.95 25.23
C THR A 39 55.09 -1.25 24.27
N GLU A 40 56.01 -0.47 24.81
CA GLU A 40 57.14 0.13 24.10
C GLU A 40 58.10 -0.97 23.59
N ASN A 41 57.84 -1.51 22.40
CA ASN A 41 58.84 -2.15 21.51
C ASN A 41 58.19 -2.68 20.21
N GLU A 42 57.46 -1.81 19.53
CA GLU A 42 56.91 -2.11 18.21
C GLU A 42 57.61 -1.20 17.19
N THR A 43 58.33 -1.82 16.24
CA THR A 43 58.96 -1.15 15.10
C THR A 43 57.92 -0.32 14.35
N ILE A 44 58.33 0.80 13.75
CA ILE A 44 57.47 1.71 12.98
C ILE A 44 56.59 0.93 11.98
N ASP A 45 57.16 -0.15 11.41
CA ASP A 45 56.53 -1.06 10.45
C ASP A 45 55.32 -1.84 11.00
N SER A 46 55.31 -2.19 12.29
CA SER A 46 54.19 -2.92 12.92
C SER A 46 52.96 -2.03 13.20
N LYS A 47 53.20 -0.74 13.50
CA LYS A 47 52.13 0.25 13.73
C LYS A 47 51.44 0.63 12.42
N PHE A 48 52.21 0.79 11.34
CA PHE A 48 51.68 1.07 10.01
C PHE A 48 50.71 -0.04 9.55
N GLN A 49 51.14 -1.31 9.63
CA GLN A 49 50.29 -2.45 9.28
C GLN A 49 49.05 -2.55 10.18
N SER A 50 49.17 -2.23 11.47
CA SER A 50 48.04 -2.15 12.41
C SER A 50 47.02 -1.08 12.03
N TYR A 51 47.46 0.10 11.58
CA TYR A 51 46.56 1.15 11.09
C TYR A 51 45.82 0.73 9.82
N VAL A 52 46.53 0.12 8.86
CA VAL A 52 45.94 -0.38 7.61
C VAL A 52 44.92 -1.49 7.88
N SER A 53 45.27 -2.48 8.72
CA SER A 53 44.36 -3.59 9.04
C SER A 53 43.12 -3.14 9.81
N THR A 54 43.29 -2.21 10.77
CA THR A 54 42.18 -1.68 11.57
C THR A 54 41.24 -0.84 10.71
N LEU A 55 41.79 0.01 9.83
CA LEU A 55 40.99 0.84 8.94
C LEU A 55 40.24 -0.01 7.91
N LYS A 56 40.90 -0.99 7.26
CA LYS A 56 40.24 -1.93 6.32
C LYS A 56 39.18 -2.82 6.98
N GLY A 57 39.36 -3.19 8.26
CA GLY A 57 38.39 -3.98 9.01
C GLY A 57 37.09 -3.23 9.33
N SER A 58 37.14 -1.89 9.42
CA SER A 58 36.03 -1.06 9.89
C SER A 58 35.87 0.24 9.08
N LEU A 59 35.88 0.15 7.75
CA LEU A 59 35.78 1.31 6.83
C LEU A 59 34.47 2.11 6.92
N GLN A 60 33.45 1.59 7.63
CA GLN A 60 32.16 2.26 7.83
C GLN A 60 32.03 2.91 9.22
N GLU A 61 32.97 2.66 10.14
CA GLU A 61 32.91 3.20 11.51
C GLU A 61 33.54 4.59 11.58
N LEU A 62 32.72 5.62 11.80
CA LEU A 62 33.14 7.03 11.79
C LEU A 62 34.29 7.32 12.76
N ASP A 63 34.24 6.75 13.97
CA ASP A 63 35.27 6.97 14.99
C ASP A 63 36.61 6.37 14.58
N VAL A 64 36.60 5.21 13.90
CA VAL A 64 37.79 4.56 13.35
C VAL A 64 38.38 5.39 12.22
N ILE A 65 37.55 5.89 11.30
CA ILE A 65 38.00 6.75 10.21
C ILE A 65 38.68 8.00 10.77
N HIS A 66 38.04 8.70 11.72
CA HIS A 66 38.62 9.92 12.30
C HIS A 66 39.90 9.69 13.10
N GLN A 67 40.03 8.53 13.75
CA GLN A 67 41.19 8.21 14.59
C GLN A 67 42.40 7.71 13.78
N TYR A 68 42.18 6.83 12.80
CA TYR A 68 43.25 6.08 12.15
C TYR A 68 43.62 6.59 10.76
N TYR A 69 42.68 7.19 10.01
CA TYR A 69 42.97 7.73 8.68
C TYR A 69 44.07 8.83 8.70
N PRO A 70 44.05 9.82 9.61
CA PRO A 70 45.05 10.88 9.59
C PRO A 70 46.46 10.39 9.91
N ALA A 71 46.57 9.40 10.80
CA ALA A 71 47.83 8.76 11.13
C ALA A 71 48.39 7.99 9.92
N LEU A 72 47.53 7.26 9.22
CA LEU A 72 47.90 6.55 8.00
C LEU A 72 48.36 7.51 6.89
N ALA A 73 47.57 8.56 6.59
CA ALA A 73 47.92 9.55 5.58
C ALA A 73 49.25 10.25 5.88
N TRP A 74 49.53 10.54 7.17
CA TRP A 74 50.81 11.10 7.60
C TRP A 74 51.98 10.15 7.36
N GLU A 75 51.88 8.88 7.77
CA GLU A 75 52.95 7.88 7.57
C GLU A 75 53.24 7.67 6.07
N VAL A 76 52.20 7.55 5.25
CA VAL A 76 52.36 7.43 3.78
C VAL A 76 53.02 8.67 3.20
N SER A 77 52.63 9.88 3.62
CA SER A 77 53.25 11.12 3.15
C SER A 77 54.74 11.24 3.53
N GLN A 78 55.12 10.76 4.71
CA GLN A 78 56.51 10.74 5.17
C GLN A 78 57.35 9.74 4.37
N ALA A 79 56.81 8.56 4.08
CA ALA A 79 57.49 7.55 3.28
C ALA A 79 57.72 8.03 1.83
N SER A 80 56.73 8.68 1.22
CA SER A 80 56.88 9.30 -0.12
C SER A 80 57.91 10.42 -0.14
N SER A 81 58.10 11.17 0.96
CA SER A 81 59.10 12.25 1.06
C SER A 81 60.55 11.74 1.22
N ARG A 82 60.74 10.48 1.66
CA ARG A 82 62.05 9.85 1.90
C ARG A 82 62.61 9.11 0.68
N ALA A 83 61.85 8.96 -0.40
CA ALA A 83 62.27 8.28 -1.63
C ALA A 83 63.08 9.22 -2.56
N PRO A 84 64.29 8.82 -3.04
CA PRO A 84 65.07 9.65 -3.94
C PRO A 84 64.70 9.40 -5.42
N GLY A 85 64.09 10.39 -6.08
CA GLY A 85 63.99 10.48 -7.55
C GLY A 85 62.57 10.40 -8.16
N PRO A 86 62.35 10.94 -9.38
CA PRO A 86 61.02 11.23 -9.92
C PRO A 86 60.33 10.08 -10.70
N SER A 87 60.80 8.83 -10.62
CA SER A 87 60.34 7.78 -11.54
C SER A 87 60.14 6.37 -10.96
N HIS A 88 60.05 6.22 -9.63
CA HIS A 88 59.66 4.95 -9.02
C HIS A 88 58.46 5.17 -8.10
N SER A 89 57.35 4.49 -8.40
CA SER A 89 56.16 4.45 -7.54
C SER A 89 56.60 4.21 -6.10
N ALA A 90 56.28 5.13 -5.18
CA ALA A 90 56.65 4.97 -3.79
C ALA A 90 56.18 3.59 -3.29
N THR A 91 57.11 2.77 -2.82
CA THR A 91 56.82 1.48 -2.20
C THR A 91 57.13 1.57 -0.73
N ILE A 92 56.15 1.25 0.10
CA ILE A 92 56.31 1.09 1.55
C ILE A 92 56.29 -0.42 1.79
N ASP A 93 57.38 -0.98 2.33
CA ASP A 93 57.55 -2.43 2.57
C ASP A 93 57.30 -3.33 1.34
N GLY A 94 57.68 -2.89 0.15
CA GLY A 94 57.50 -3.66 -1.10
C GLY A 94 56.08 -3.62 -1.69
N THR A 95 55.11 -3.03 -0.97
CA THR A 95 53.76 -2.72 -1.47
C THR A 95 53.73 -1.34 -2.11
N ARG A 96 53.10 -1.19 -3.29
CA ARG A 96 52.89 0.14 -3.88
C ARG A 96 51.92 0.92 -3.00
N VAL A 97 52.12 2.22 -2.83
CA VAL A 97 51.19 3.09 -2.07
C VAL A 97 49.73 2.94 -2.51
N GLN A 98 49.50 2.64 -3.79
CA GLN A 98 48.17 2.39 -4.39
C GLN A 98 47.52 1.06 -3.97
N ASP A 99 48.30 0.09 -3.45
CA ASP A 99 47.83 -1.22 -2.99
C ASP A 99 47.46 -1.22 -1.49
N ILE A 100 47.85 -0.15 -0.76
CA ILE A 100 47.66 -0.03 0.69
C ILE A 100 46.20 0.25 1.02
N ILE A 101 45.57 1.20 0.32
CA ILE A 101 44.12 1.47 0.35
C ILE A 101 43.66 1.56 -1.09
N SER A 102 42.67 0.74 -1.44
CA SER A 102 42.10 0.74 -2.78
C SER A 102 41.16 1.93 -2.98
N ARG A 103 40.89 2.29 -4.24
CA ARG A 103 39.86 3.31 -4.56
C ARG A 103 38.50 2.96 -3.95
N GLN A 104 38.13 1.68 -3.93
CA GLN A 104 36.87 1.21 -3.34
C GLN A 104 36.82 1.46 -1.83
N ASP A 105 37.94 1.32 -1.14
CA ASP A 105 38.03 1.57 0.31
C ASP A 105 37.81 3.06 0.62
N PHE A 106 38.37 3.95 -0.21
CA PHE A 106 38.10 5.40 -0.13
C PHE A 106 36.62 5.71 -0.37
N GLU A 107 35.99 5.11 -1.39
CA GLU A 107 34.57 5.28 -1.67
C GLU A 107 33.69 4.87 -0.49
N VAL A 108 33.98 3.73 0.16
CA VAL A 108 33.23 3.26 1.34
C VAL A 108 33.36 4.23 2.52
N MET A 109 34.57 4.72 2.81
CA MET A 109 34.79 5.70 3.87
C MET A 109 34.07 7.03 3.57
N LEU A 110 34.15 7.50 2.32
CA LEU A 110 33.53 8.75 1.89
C LEU A 110 32.00 8.66 1.91
N GLU A 111 31.43 7.52 1.54
CA GLU A 111 29.99 7.24 1.63
C GLU A 111 29.51 7.24 3.10
N ALA A 112 30.25 6.57 3.99
CA ALA A 112 29.94 6.53 5.43
C ALA A 112 30.01 7.92 6.09
N LEU A 113 31.06 8.71 5.81
CA LEU A 113 31.18 10.09 6.29
C LEU A 113 30.07 10.99 5.72
N GLY A 114 29.71 10.79 4.44
CA GLY A 114 28.60 11.49 3.79
C GLY A 114 27.25 11.20 4.44
N ALA A 115 26.98 9.94 4.83
CA ALA A 115 25.75 9.52 5.49
C ALA A 115 25.54 10.19 6.86
N SER A 116 26.61 10.43 7.60
CA SER A 116 26.56 11.11 8.89
C SER A 116 26.25 12.61 8.76
N GLY A 117 26.81 13.27 7.74
CA GLY A 117 26.55 14.68 7.43
C GLY A 117 26.97 15.69 8.50
N ARG A 118 27.74 15.30 9.51
CA ARG A 118 28.25 16.22 10.55
C ARG A 118 29.34 17.12 9.96
N PRO A 119 29.49 18.37 10.45
CA PRO A 119 30.52 19.29 9.93
C PRO A 119 31.95 18.72 9.93
N ASN A 120 32.32 17.99 10.99
CA ASN A 120 33.63 17.35 11.11
C ASN A 120 33.83 16.24 10.07
N ASP A 121 32.77 15.50 9.74
CA ASP A 121 32.82 14.40 8.76
C ASP A 121 32.94 14.96 7.35
N LEU A 122 32.19 16.03 7.02
CA LEU A 122 32.29 16.76 5.76
C LEU A 122 33.66 17.41 5.57
N GLN A 123 34.28 17.88 6.66
CA GLN A 123 35.66 18.38 6.64
C GLN A 123 36.63 17.24 6.34
N ARG A 124 36.50 16.09 7.03
CA ARG A 124 37.32 14.91 6.80
C ARG A 124 37.22 14.39 5.37
N MET A 125 36.02 14.39 4.78
CA MET A 125 35.84 14.06 3.36
C MET A 125 36.67 14.96 2.45
N GLY A 126 36.73 16.27 2.75
CA GLY A 126 37.54 17.22 1.98
C GLY A 126 39.05 16.96 2.10
N GLU A 127 39.50 16.56 3.28
CA GLU A 127 40.90 16.18 3.56
C GLU A 127 41.26 14.88 2.82
N ILE A 128 40.41 13.85 2.91
CA ILE A 128 40.56 12.59 2.17
C ILE A 128 40.68 12.85 0.66
N LEU A 129 39.81 13.67 0.07
CA LEU A 129 39.87 13.99 -1.36
C LEU A 129 41.17 14.72 -1.77
N SER A 130 41.74 15.54 -0.88
CA SER A 130 43.02 16.20 -1.11
C SER A 130 44.17 15.19 -1.05
N ASP A 131 44.16 14.32 -0.05
CA ASP A 131 45.20 13.32 0.18
C ASP A 131 45.18 12.21 -0.89
N MET A 132 44.00 11.86 -1.41
CA MET A 132 43.86 10.96 -2.57
C MET A 132 44.74 11.41 -3.74
N ILE A 133 44.84 12.73 -3.99
CA ILE A 133 45.74 13.29 -5.02
C ILE A 133 47.18 13.40 -4.52
N ARG A 134 47.38 14.01 -3.34
CA ARG A 134 48.71 14.46 -2.89
C ARG A 134 49.57 13.36 -2.27
N VAL A 135 48.93 12.34 -1.70
CA VAL A 135 49.57 11.29 -0.89
C VAL A 135 49.47 9.93 -1.58
N PHE A 136 48.31 9.62 -2.17
CA PHE A 136 48.04 8.30 -2.75
C PHE A 136 48.11 8.26 -4.30
N GLU A 137 48.26 9.41 -4.96
CA GLU A 137 48.30 9.53 -6.44
C GLU A 137 47.08 8.89 -7.15
N LEU A 138 45.94 8.82 -6.46
CA LEU A 138 44.68 8.28 -6.93
C LEU A 138 43.67 9.43 -7.09
N PRO A 139 43.61 10.11 -8.26
CA PRO A 139 42.70 11.24 -8.43
C PRO A 139 41.23 10.80 -8.25
N PRO A 140 40.40 11.58 -7.51
CA PRO A 140 38.97 11.35 -7.41
C PRO A 140 38.32 11.36 -8.80
N ASP A 141 37.50 10.35 -9.07
CA ASP A 141 36.78 10.19 -10.33
C ASP A 141 35.26 10.32 -10.13
N VAL A 142 34.51 10.06 -11.19
CA VAL A 142 33.04 10.11 -11.19
C VAL A 142 32.45 9.17 -10.13
N GLN A 143 33.03 7.97 -9.94
CA GLN A 143 32.55 6.96 -8.98
C GLN A 143 32.81 7.40 -7.53
N THR A 144 33.98 8.00 -7.28
CA THR A 144 34.32 8.60 -5.97
C THR A 144 33.28 9.63 -5.54
N HIS A 145 32.86 10.48 -6.48
CA HIS A 145 31.82 11.48 -6.22
C HIS A 145 30.40 10.88 -6.16
N SER A 146 30.11 9.83 -6.93
CA SER A 146 28.85 9.07 -6.80
C SER A 146 28.67 8.50 -5.39
N ALA A 147 29.72 7.88 -4.81
CA ALA A 147 29.69 7.34 -3.45
C ALA A 147 29.39 8.42 -2.39
N ILE A 148 30.00 9.60 -2.54
CA ILE A 148 29.72 10.75 -1.68
C ILE A 148 28.25 11.19 -1.81
N LEU A 149 27.73 11.28 -3.03
CA LEU A 149 26.34 11.68 -3.26
C LEU A 149 25.36 10.64 -2.69
N ARG A 150 25.63 9.34 -2.81
CA ARG A 150 24.85 8.27 -2.16
C ARG A 150 24.80 8.46 -0.64
N GLY A 151 25.96 8.72 -0.01
CA GLY A 151 26.03 9.00 1.42
C GLY A 151 25.24 10.25 1.82
N LEU A 152 25.46 11.38 1.13
CA LEU A 152 24.77 12.64 1.43
C LEU A 152 23.24 12.57 1.24
N VAL A 153 22.78 11.74 0.32
CA VAL A 153 21.35 11.43 0.15
C VAL A 153 20.78 10.72 1.39
N GLN A 154 21.52 9.77 1.98
CA GLN A 154 21.10 9.07 3.20
C GLN A 154 20.97 10.02 4.42
N CYS A 155 21.77 11.09 4.45
CA CYS A 155 21.67 12.14 5.48
C CYS A 155 20.32 12.88 5.46
N ARG A 156 19.58 12.86 4.33
CA ARG A 156 18.29 13.52 4.12
C ARG A 156 18.28 15.02 4.43
N ASN A 157 19.44 15.67 4.40
CA ASN A 157 19.58 17.12 4.63
C ASN A 157 19.81 17.87 3.30
N VAL A 158 18.74 18.49 2.81
CA VAL A 158 18.73 19.24 1.54
C VAL A 158 19.77 20.38 1.51
N GLN A 159 20.02 21.06 2.63
CA GLN A 159 20.95 22.19 2.67
C GLN A 159 22.42 21.74 2.54
N THR A 160 22.78 20.66 3.22
CA THR A 160 24.11 20.05 3.13
C THR A 160 24.35 19.54 1.72
N LEU A 161 23.36 18.86 1.14
CA LEU A 161 23.41 18.37 -0.24
C LEU A 161 23.58 19.53 -1.23
N GLN A 162 22.75 20.57 -1.18
CA GLN A 162 22.86 21.76 -2.03
C GLN A 162 24.20 22.49 -1.90
N ARG A 163 24.78 22.52 -0.70
CA ARG A 163 26.09 23.12 -0.48
C ARG A 163 27.18 22.29 -1.15
N TRP A 164 27.11 20.96 -1.01
CA TRP A 164 28.06 20.05 -1.62
C TRP A 164 28.00 20.08 -3.15
N LEU A 165 26.80 20.05 -3.75
CA LEU A 165 26.62 20.08 -5.21
C LEU A 165 27.28 21.33 -5.85
N ARG A 166 27.19 22.48 -5.18
CA ARG A 166 27.84 23.73 -5.65
C ARG A 166 29.36 23.71 -5.52
N GLN A 167 29.89 22.98 -4.54
CA GLN A 167 31.32 22.90 -4.28
C GLN A 167 32.01 21.79 -5.07
N MET A 168 31.27 20.75 -5.48
CA MET A 168 31.80 19.56 -6.15
C MET A 168 32.73 19.87 -7.35
N PRO A 169 32.42 20.80 -8.28
CA PRO A 169 33.32 21.15 -9.38
C PRO A 169 34.63 21.82 -8.94
N THR A 170 34.64 22.44 -7.75
CA THR A 170 35.81 23.11 -7.16
C THR A 170 36.65 22.18 -6.28
N LYS A 171 36.17 20.95 -6.03
CA LYS A 171 36.87 19.96 -5.20
C LYS A 171 37.90 19.18 -6.02
N PRO A 172 38.89 18.55 -5.35
CA PRO A 172 39.90 17.73 -5.99
C PRO A 172 39.25 16.70 -6.95
N GLY A 173 39.77 16.61 -8.18
CA GLY A 173 39.18 15.80 -9.26
C GLY A 173 38.38 16.60 -10.29
N HIS A 174 37.92 17.82 -9.94
CA HIS A 174 37.20 18.74 -10.84
C HIS A 174 36.04 18.10 -11.63
N VAL A 175 35.39 17.11 -11.00
CA VAL A 175 34.34 16.32 -11.64
C VAL A 175 33.04 17.13 -11.68
N ALA A 176 32.56 17.42 -12.89
CA ALA A 176 31.22 17.97 -13.10
C ALA A 176 30.15 16.90 -12.80
N LEU A 177 28.95 17.36 -12.44
CA LEU A 177 27.84 16.44 -12.28
C LEU A 177 27.47 15.83 -13.63
N THR A 178 27.11 14.55 -13.62
CA THR A 178 26.68 13.80 -14.80
C THR A 178 25.16 13.64 -14.75
N THR A 179 24.55 13.20 -15.86
CA THR A 179 23.13 12.87 -15.91
C THR A 179 22.74 11.85 -14.83
N GLU A 180 23.55 10.82 -14.61
CA GLU A 180 23.34 9.79 -13.58
C GLU A 180 23.35 10.39 -12.17
N HIS A 181 24.27 11.32 -11.87
CA HIS A 181 24.28 12.03 -10.59
C HIS A 181 22.97 12.80 -10.38
N TYR A 182 22.47 13.51 -11.40
CA TYR A 182 21.20 14.24 -11.29
C TYR A 182 20.00 13.30 -11.14
N HIS A 183 19.97 12.18 -11.85
CA HIS A 183 18.90 11.17 -11.73
C HIS A 183 18.87 10.55 -10.34
N MET A 184 20.02 10.10 -9.81
CA MET A 184 20.15 9.58 -8.45
C MET A 184 19.60 10.56 -7.41
N LEU A 185 19.95 11.85 -7.55
CA LEU A 185 19.49 12.89 -6.65
C LEU A 185 17.99 13.16 -6.78
N LEU A 186 17.46 13.17 -8.01
CA LEU A 186 16.03 13.38 -8.27
C LEU A 186 15.17 12.23 -7.74
N GLU A 187 15.60 10.98 -7.94
CA GLU A 187 14.91 9.79 -7.44
C GLU A 187 14.85 9.78 -5.92
N ALA A 188 15.98 10.01 -5.26
CA ALA A 188 16.01 9.98 -3.80
C ALA A 188 15.31 11.19 -3.17
N SER A 189 15.32 12.34 -3.85
CA SER A 189 14.67 13.57 -3.37
C SER A 189 13.16 13.43 -3.16
N SER A 190 12.50 12.45 -3.81
CA SER A 190 11.06 12.21 -3.59
C SER A 190 10.70 11.86 -2.16
N ASP A 191 11.66 11.36 -1.37
CA ASP A 191 11.40 10.78 -0.05
C ASP A 191 11.70 11.74 1.11
N PHE A 192 12.44 12.83 0.85
CA PHE A 192 12.89 13.77 1.89
C PHE A 192 12.92 15.24 1.47
N ALA A 193 12.65 15.57 0.20
CA ALA A 193 12.72 16.94 -0.30
C ALA A 193 11.41 17.41 -0.93
N SER A 194 11.30 18.74 -1.13
CA SER A 194 10.13 19.35 -1.76
C SER A 194 10.20 19.27 -3.29
N PHE A 195 9.05 19.27 -3.96
CA PHE A 195 9.00 19.34 -5.42
C PHE A 195 9.70 20.59 -6.00
N LYS A 196 9.70 21.71 -5.25
CA LYS A 196 10.45 22.92 -5.62
C LYS A 196 11.96 22.67 -5.68
N PHE A 197 12.48 21.88 -4.74
CA PHE A 197 13.88 21.47 -4.76
C PHE A 197 14.19 20.58 -5.96
N MET A 198 13.33 19.59 -6.24
CA MET A 198 13.49 18.72 -7.42
C MET A 198 13.53 19.51 -8.73
N ARG A 199 12.65 20.51 -8.89
CA ARG A 199 12.71 21.41 -10.06
C ARG A 199 13.99 22.24 -10.11
N SER A 200 14.52 22.69 -8.97
CA SER A 200 15.80 23.40 -8.93
C SER A 200 16.98 22.52 -9.36
N LEU A 201 16.92 21.21 -9.14
CA LEU A 201 17.93 20.27 -9.65
C LEU A 201 17.88 20.17 -11.17
N VAL A 202 16.69 20.06 -11.77
CA VAL A 202 16.53 20.07 -13.24
C VAL A 202 17.01 21.39 -13.84
N GLN A 203 16.74 22.52 -13.19
CA GLN A 203 17.26 23.81 -13.61
C GLN A 203 18.79 23.90 -13.49
N SER A 204 19.37 23.36 -12.42
CA SER A 204 20.82 23.28 -12.25
C SER A 204 21.46 22.39 -13.31
N MET A 205 20.82 21.29 -13.69
CA MET A 205 21.28 20.39 -14.75
C MET A 205 21.47 21.16 -16.06
N ARG A 206 20.46 21.97 -16.45
CA ARG A 206 20.52 22.85 -17.64
C ARG A 206 21.63 23.89 -17.58
N GLN A 207 21.96 24.39 -16.38
CA GLN A 207 23.02 25.41 -16.18
C GLN A 207 24.42 24.81 -16.18
N SER A 208 24.54 23.49 -16.02
CA SER A 208 25.82 22.75 -15.93
C SER A 208 26.16 22.01 -17.23
N ASP A 209 25.68 22.50 -18.38
CA ASP A 209 25.80 21.89 -19.72
C ASP A 209 25.32 20.42 -19.82
N CYS A 210 24.56 19.95 -18.83
CA CYS A 210 23.92 18.63 -18.85
C CYS A 210 22.48 18.78 -19.35
N LEU A 211 22.15 18.21 -20.50
CA LEU A 211 20.81 18.33 -21.07
C LEU A 211 19.85 17.34 -20.37
N PRO A 212 18.71 17.81 -19.82
CA PRO A 212 17.67 16.92 -19.31
C PRO A 212 17.19 15.96 -20.39
N THR A 213 16.94 14.70 -20.03
CA THR A 213 16.44 13.67 -20.94
C THR A 213 14.97 13.36 -20.64
N VAL A 214 14.33 12.53 -21.48
CA VAL A 214 12.97 12.02 -21.23
C VAL A 214 12.88 11.38 -19.83
N GLU A 215 13.90 10.58 -19.46
CA GLU A 215 14.02 9.93 -18.16
C GLU A 215 14.10 10.93 -17.01
N THR A 216 14.80 12.06 -17.17
CA THR A 216 14.82 13.14 -16.16
C THR A 216 13.41 13.62 -15.82
N TYR A 217 12.55 13.81 -16.83
CA TYR A 217 11.16 14.23 -16.61
C TYR A 217 10.28 13.10 -16.10
N ALA A 218 10.55 11.85 -16.47
CA ALA A 218 9.87 10.69 -15.89
C ALA A 218 10.08 10.64 -14.38
N ILE A 219 11.33 10.69 -13.93
CA ILE A 219 11.70 10.71 -12.50
C ILE A 219 11.07 11.92 -11.79
N LEU A 220 11.11 13.11 -12.41
CA LEU A 220 10.51 14.32 -11.83
C LEU A 220 9.00 14.17 -11.60
N ILE A 221 8.28 13.60 -12.58
CA ILE A 221 6.83 13.37 -12.51
C ILE A 221 6.50 12.25 -11.51
N GLN A 222 7.27 11.16 -11.47
CA GLN A 222 7.13 10.12 -10.44
C GLN A 222 7.34 10.68 -9.04
N GLY A 223 8.33 11.56 -8.86
CA GLY A 223 8.58 12.26 -7.60
C GLY A 223 7.41 13.15 -7.18
N LEU A 224 6.85 13.92 -8.12
CA LEU A 224 5.61 14.69 -7.89
C LEU A 224 4.45 13.77 -7.46
N TRP A 225 4.37 12.59 -8.06
CA TRP A 225 3.35 11.58 -7.76
C TRP A 225 3.46 11.07 -6.33
N LYS A 226 4.68 10.69 -5.90
CA LYS A 226 4.97 10.24 -4.53
C LYS A 226 4.68 11.32 -3.49
N LEU A 227 5.03 12.57 -3.80
CA LEU A 227 4.80 13.73 -2.92
C LEU A 227 3.31 14.12 -2.80
N SER A 228 2.43 13.52 -3.61
CA SER A 228 0.99 13.82 -3.65
C SER A 228 0.12 12.62 -3.25
N PRO A 229 0.23 12.07 -2.02
CA PRO A 229 -0.43 10.83 -1.63
C PRO A 229 -1.96 10.95 -1.53
N THR A 230 -2.48 12.14 -1.20
CA THR A 230 -3.92 12.37 -0.97
C THR A 230 -4.71 12.75 -2.23
N ARG A 231 -4.08 13.47 -3.16
CA ARG A 231 -4.69 13.89 -4.42
C ARG A 231 -3.65 13.90 -5.52
N LYS A 232 -3.79 12.99 -6.48
CA LYS A 232 -2.87 12.92 -7.63
C LYS A 232 -2.93 14.21 -8.47
N PRO A 233 -1.78 14.66 -9.01
CA PRO A 233 -1.71 15.90 -9.76
C PRO A 233 -2.62 15.84 -10.99
N ALA A 234 -3.44 16.86 -11.19
CA ALA A 234 -4.25 16.97 -12.40
C ALA A 234 -3.35 17.20 -13.63
N PRO A 235 -3.77 16.81 -14.85
CA PRO A 235 -3.00 17.04 -16.08
C PRO A 235 -2.53 18.49 -16.27
N GLY A 236 -3.33 19.47 -15.83
CA GLY A 236 -2.96 20.90 -15.86
C GLY A 236 -1.76 21.29 -14.99
N ILE A 237 -1.42 20.52 -13.96
CA ILE A 237 -0.21 20.73 -13.13
C ILE A 237 1.02 20.15 -13.84
N ILE A 238 0.83 19.09 -14.63
CA ILE A 238 1.90 18.43 -15.40
C ILE A 238 2.17 19.16 -16.71
N ALA A 239 1.16 19.79 -17.33
CA ALA A 239 1.29 20.49 -18.61
C ALA A 239 2.42 21.55 -18.67
N PRO A 240 2.68 22.38 -17.63
CA PRO A 240 3.84 23.27 -17.60
C PRO A 240 5.18 22.53 -17.64
N ILE A 241 5.28 21.35 -17.03
CA ILE A 241 6.49 20.52 -17.02
C ILE A 241 6.73 19.95 -18.43
N LEU A 242 5.68 19.52 -19.11
CA LEU A 242 5.74 19.00 -20.48
C LEU A 242 6.10 20.10 -21.49
N ARG A 243 5.63 21.34 -21.28
CA ARG A 243 6.08 22.50 -22.05
C ARG A 243 7.57 22.79 -21.81
N GLU A 244 8.02 22.71 -20.56
CA GLU A 244 9.43 22.86 -20.20
C GLU A 244 10.32 21.80 -20.88
N MET A 245 9.82 20.56 -20.99
CA MET A 245 10.46 19.45 -21.70
C MET A 245 10.60 19.74 -23.20
N ARG A 246 9.53 20.26 -23.83
CA ARG A 246 9.55 20.65 -25.26
C ARG A 246 10.48 21.83 -25.52
N GLU A 247 10.39 22.87 -24.72
CA GLU A 247 11.26 24.07 -24.81
C GLU A 247 12.74 23.69 -24.59
N GLY A 248 13.00 22.63 -23.84
CA GLY A 248 14.33 22.02 -23.68
C GLY A 248 14.82 21.22 -24.89
N GLY A 249 14.07 21.14 -25.99
CA GLY A 249 14.49 20.49 -27.24
C GLY A 249 14.31 18.96 -27.27
N ILE A 250 13.58 18.38 -26.32
CA ILE A 250 13.34 16.93 -26.27
C ILE A 250 12.21 16.58 -27.25
N PRO A 251 12.36 15.57 -28.13
CA PRO A 251 11.33 15.21 -29.10
C PRO A 251 10.15 14.46 -28.46
N PHE A 252 9.09 14.28 -29.24
CA PHE A 252 7.94 13.48 -28.84
C PHE A 252 8.35 12.02 -28.63
N ASP A 253 7.97 11.44 -27.48
CA ASP A 253 8.23 10.04 -27.16
C ASP A 253 6.92 9.30 -26.82
N SER A 254 6.61 8.29 -27.64
CA SER A 254 5.43 7.44 -27.46
C SER A 254 5.49 6.55 -26.21
N ALA A 255 6.69 6.13 -25.78
CA ALA A 255 6.87 5.33 -24.57
C ALA A 255 6.61 6.19 -23.33
N PHE A 256 7.10 7.43 -23.33
CA PHE A 256 6.82 8.40 -22.29
C PHE A 256 5.34 8.77 -22.19
N GLN A 257 4.63 8.92 -23.32
CA GLN A 257 3.18 9.12 -23.32
C GLN A 257 2.45 7.94 -22.66
N LYS A 258 2.77 6.70 -23.04
CA LYS A 258 2.19 5.49 -22.42
C LYS A 258 2.49 5.41 -20.93
N PHE A 259 3.70 5.80 -20.53
CA PHE A 259 4.08 5.90 -19.12
C PHE A 259 3.17 6.88 -18.36
N LEU A 260 2.92 8.09 -18.89
CA LEU A 260 2.01 9.06 -18.28
C LEU A 260 0.57 8.53 -18.19
N GLU A 261 0.07 7.87 -19.25
CA GLU A 261 -1.25 7.22 -19.24
C GLU A 261 -1.32 6.15 -18.14
N SER A 262 -0.29 5.30 -18.02
CA SER A 262 -0.22 4.21 -17.05
C SER A 262 -0.24 4.70 -15.60
N LEU A 263 0.35 5.86 -15.30
CA LEU A 263 0.33 6.45 -13.95
C LEU A 263 -1.11 6.76 -13.49
N TYR A 264 -1.94 7.31 -14.37
CA TYR A 264 -3.33 7.62 -14.03
C TYR A 264 -4.22 6.37 -14.05
N LEU A 265 -3.98 5.43 -14.97
CA LEU A 265 -4.73 4.18 -15.03
C LEU A 265 -4.48 3.30 -13.79
N GLY A 266 -3.24 3.22 -13.31
CA GLY A 266 -2.88 2.48 -12.09
C GLY A 266 -3.57 3.00 -10.82
N GLU A 267 -4.01 4.26 -10.82
CA GLU A 267 -4.73 4.90 -9.71
C GLU A 267 -6.26 4.95 -9.94
N GLY A 268 -6.76 4.32 -11.02
CA GLY A 268 -8.18 4.26 -11.34
C GLY A 268 -8.78 5.57 -11.88
N LEU A 269 -7.97 6.43 -12.52
CA LEU A 269 -8.38 7.75 -13.05
C LEU A 269 -8.37 7.79 -14.60
N PRO A 270 -9.27 7.07 -15.30
CA PRO A 270 -9.23 6.93 -16.76
C PRO A 270 -9.48 8.25 -17.51
N LYS A 271 -10.30 9.15 -16.95
CA LYS A 271 -10.51 10.48 -17.55
C LYS A 271 -9.22 11.29 -17.59
N TYR A 272 -8.45 11.28 -16.49
CA TYR A 272 -7.16 11.97 -16.46
C TYR A 272 -6.10 11.30 -17.33
N ALA A 273 -6.16 9.98 -17.51
CA ALA A 273 -5.31 9.27 -18.47
C ALA A 273 -5.57 9.75 -19.91
N GLN A 274 -6.84 9.94 -20.28
CA GLN A 274 -7.21 10.48 -21.58
C GLN A 274 -6.85 11.97 -21.72
N ASP A 275 -7.07 12.76 -20.67
CA ASP A 275 -6.73 14.19 -20.64
C ASP A 275 -5.21 14.44 -20.72
N ILE A 276 -4.38 13.63 -20.04
CA ILE A 276 -2.92 13.79 -20.13
C ILE A 276 -2.39 13.35 -21.50
N LYS A 277 -3.00 12.34 -22.10
CA LYS A 277 -2.68 11.88 -23.46
C LYS A 277 -2.94 12.96 -24.49
N THR A 278 -4.12 13.57 -24.44
CA THR A 278 -4.47 14.69 -25.34
C THR A 278 -3.57 15.89 -25.09
N THR A 279 -3.30 16.22 -23.82
CA THR A 279 -2.40 17.32 -23.44
C THR A 279 -0.95 17.11 -23.91
N TYR A 280 -0.40 15.90 -23.77
CA TYR A 280 0.97 15.60 -24.23
C TYR A 280 1.05 15.71 -25.74
N ARG A 281 0.09 15.13 -26.47
CA ARG A 281 0.01 15.24 -27.93
C ARG A 281 -0.14 16.69 -28.39
N SER A 282 -1.00 17.47 -27.74
CA SER A 282 -1.22 18.88 -28.12
C SER A 282 0.01 19.75 -27.91
N ILE A 283 0.83 19.45 -26.90
CA ILE A 283 2.08 20.17 -26.66
C ILE A 283 3.10 19.89 -27.77
N TYR A 284 3.11 18.69 -28.35
CA TYR A 284 4.07 18.23 -29.36
C TYR A 284 3.53 18.18 -30.79
N GLU A 285 2.35 18.75 -31.04
CA GLU A 285 1.67 18.82 -32.35
C GLU A 285 2.58 19.30 -33.50
N SER A 286 3.65 20.06 -33.24
CA SER A 286 4.58 20.50 -34.28
C SER A 286 5.47 19.39 -34.90
N ASN A 287 5.52 18.17 -34.33
CA ASN A 287 6.45 17.10 -34.74
C ASN A 287 5.77 15.83 -35.32
N LEU A 288 4.45 15.83 -35.51
CA LEU A 288 3.70 14.69 -36.07
C LEU A 288 3.54 14.85 -37.58
N SER A 289 3.47 13.74 -38.33
CA SER A 289 3.04 13.81 -39.73
C SER A 289 1.61 14.37 -39.78
N PRO A 290 1.24 15.18 -40.79
CA PRO A 290 -0.10 15.78 -40.88
C PRO A 290 -1.24 14.77 -40.70
N GLU A 291 -1.04 13.54 -41.20
CA GLU A 291 -1.97 12.43 -41.08
C GLU A 291 -2.17 11.94 -39.63
N LYS A 292 -1.08 11.76 -38.86
CA LYS A 292 -1.14 11.34 -37.44
C LYS A 292 -1.66 12.46 -36.53
N LEU A 293 -1.45 13.71 -36.91
CA LEU A 293 -1.98 14.87 -36.19
C LEU A 293 -3.49 14.94 -36.35
N LEU A 294 -3.98 14.76 -37.57
CA LEU A 294 -5.39 14.65 -37.88
C LEU A 294 -6.02 13.44 -37.16
N GLU A 295 -5.40 12.26 -37.23
CA GLU A 295 -5.86 11.05 -36.54
C GLU A 295 -6.03 11.27 -35.02
N ASN A 296 -5.02 11.87 -34.37
CA ASN A 296 -5.04 12.11 -32.93
C ASN A 296 -6.04 13.19 -32.49
N GLN A 297 -6.33 14.17 -33.36
CA GLN A 297 -7.36 15.17 -33.11
C GLN A 297 -8.77 14.55 -33.15
N TRP A 298 -8.98 13.56 -34.01
CA TRP A 298 -10.28 12.98 -34.27
C TRP A 298 -10.61 11.73 -33.44
N ILE A 299 -9.62 10.97 -32.98
CA ILE A 299 -9.83 9.80 -32.09
C ILE A 299 -10.73 10.11 -30.87
N PRO A 300 -10.52 11.20 -30.10
CA PRO A 300 -11.41 11.53 -28.98
C PRO A 300 -12.85 11.78 -29.44
N ARG A 301 -13.04 12.46 -30.58
CA ARG A 301 -14.37 12.74 -31.14
C ARG A 301 -15.08 11.46 -31.59
N MET A 302 -14.34 10.48 -32.11
CA MET A 302 -14.86 9.16 -32.51
C MET A 302 -15.20 8.28 -31.29
N SER A 303 -14.37 8.32 -30.24
CA SER A 303 -14.62 7.57 -29.00
C SER A 303 -15.77 8.14 -28.17
N ASP A 304 -15.90 9.48 -28.13
CA ASP A 304 -16.93 10.20 -27.37
C ASP A 304 -18.25 10.36 -28.15
N ALA A 305 -18.25 10.09 -29.46
CA ALA A 305 -19.45 10.00 -30.26
C ALA A 305 -20.40 8.93 -29.69
N SER A 306 -21.70 9.09 -29.96
CA SER A 306 -22.76 8.31 -29.34
C SER A 306 -22.55 6.79 -29.45
N ARG A 307 -23.23 6.00 -28.61
CA ARG A 307 -23.24 4.53 -28.75
C ARG A 307 -23.74 4.03 -30.11
N ASN A 308 -24.38 4.88 -30.92
CA ASN A 308 -24.83 4.52 -32.26
C ASN A 308 -23.65 4.51 -33.24
N ILE A 309 -23.42 3.34 -33.85
CA ILE A 309 -22.38 3.14 -34.86
C ILE A 309 -22.54 4.06 -36.07
N GLU A 310 -23.77 4.37 -36.49
CA GLU A 310 -24.03 5.24 -37.65
C GLU A 310 -23.44 6.64 -37.43
N THR A 311 -23.63 7.21 -36.24
CA THR A 311 -23.06 8.52 -35.88
C THR A 311 -21.53 8.49 -35.82
N LYS A 312 -20.94 7.37 -35.42
CA LYS A 312 -19.49 7.19 -35.41
C LYS A 312 -18.92 7.06 -36.83
N LEU A 313 -19.64 6.38 -37.72
CA LEU A 313 -19.28 6.26 -39.13
C LEU A 313 -19.47 7.59 -39.89
N GLU A 314 -20.43 8.43 -39.49
CA GLU A 314 -20.55 9.81 -39.99
C GLU A 314 -19.34 10.66 -39.58
N VAL A 315 -18.93 10.60 -38.31
CA VAL A 315 -17.71 11.27 -37.82
C VAL A 315 -16.45 10.74 -38.54
N TYR A 316 -16.41 9.44 -38.86
CA TYR A 316 -15.33 8.86 -39.67
C TYR A 316 -15.33 9.39 -41.10
N LYS A 317 -16.50 9.55 -41.75
CA LYS A 317 -16.59 10.16 -43.09
C LYS A 317 -16.07 11.59 -43.09
N GLU A 318 -16.33 12.37 -42.05
CA GLU A 318 -15.75 13.71 -41.89
C GLU A 318 -14.22 13.68 -41.72
N PHE A 319 -13.69 12.69 -40.99
CA PHE A 319 -12.25 12.48 -40.86
C PHE A 319 -11.57 12.13 -42.20
N VAL A 320 -12.19 11.27 -43.01
CA VAL A 320 -11.69 10.91 -44.35
C VAL A 320 -11.73 12.12 -45.29
N GLN A 321 -12.77 12.96 -45.22
CA GLN A 321 -12.87 14.19 -46.02
C GLN A 321 -11.74 15.20 -45.73
N GLN A 322 -11.14 15.14 -44.52
CA GLN A 322 -10.02 15.99 -44.14
C GLN A 322 -8.64 15.38 -44.45
N GLY A 323 -8.60 14.22 -45.13
CA GLY A 323 -7.36 13.53 -45.51
C GLY A 323 -6.89 12.48 -44.50
N GLY A 324 -7.78 12.02 -43.61
CA GLY A 324 -7.48 10.96 -42.65
C GLY A 324 -7.47 9.56 -43.27
N ALA A 325 -6.54 8.71 -42.85
CA ALA A 325 -6.41 7.32 -43.30
C ALA A 325 -6.95 6.32 -42.26
N PRO A 326 -7.49 5.17 -42.68
CA PRO A 326 -7.86 4.08 -41.76
C PRO A 326 -6.62 3.52 -41.05
N SER A 327 -6.75 3.27 -39.75
CA SER A 327 -5.70 2.70 -38.90
C SER A 327 -6.32 1.78 -37.83
N PRO A 328 -5.53 0.85 -37.23
CA PRO A 328 -6.02 0.04 -36.11
C PRO A 328 -6.47 0.88 -34.90
N GLU A 329 -5.86 2.03 -34.66
CA GLU A 329 -6.21 2.96 -33.59
C GLU A 329 -7.56 3.67 -33.84
N VAL A 330 -7.84 4.05 -35.09
CA VAL A 330 -9.14 4.56 -35.51
C VAL A 330 -10.20 3.48 -35.39
N PHE A 331 -9.86 2.25 -35.77
CA PHE A 331 -10.75 1.10 -35.60
C PHE A 331 -11.12 0.87 -34.13
N ASP A 332 -10.12 0.86 -33.24
CA ASP A 332 -10.34 0.76 -31.80
C ASP A 332 -11.27 1.86 -31.26
N ALA A 333 -11.06 3.11 -31.69
CA ALA A 333 -11.85 4.27 -31.26
C ALA A 333 -13.32 4.16 -31.69
N LEU A 334 -13.56 3.71 -32.93
CA LEU A 334 -14.91 3.46 -33.45
C LEU A 334 -15.58 2.30 -32.69
N LEU A 335 -14.82 1.25 -32.37
CA LEU A 335 -15.32 0.07 -31.67
C LEU A 335 -15.54 0.29 -30.17
N GLN A 336 -14.95 1.33 -29.56
CA GLN A 336 -15.17 1.65 -28.15
C GLN A 336 -16.66 1.78 -27.83
N ASN A 337 -17.12 1.18 -26.73
CA ASN A 337 -18.52 1.15 -26.30
C ASN A 337 -19.50 0.41 -27.22
N SER A 338 -19.04 -0.14 -28.37
CA SER A 338 -19.86 -1.07 -29.17
C SER A 338 -19.87 -2.46 -28.54
N ARG A 339 -20.98 -3.17 -28.75
CA ARG A 339 -21.28 -4.47 -28.14
C ARG A 339 -21.83 -5.49 -29.14
N LYS A 340 -21.90 -5.16 -30.43
CA LYS A 340 -22.50 -6.04 -31.44
C LYS A 340 -21.46 -6.44 -32.45
N LEU A 341 -21.52 -7.70 -32.89
CA LEU A 341 -20.69 -8.19 -33.98
C LEU A 341 -20.99 -7.44 -35.29
N SER A 342 -22.27 -7.12 -35.54
CA SER A 342 -22.72 -6.34 -36.70
C SER A 342 -22.05 -4.96 -36.79
N ASP A 343 -21.76 -4.34 -35.64
CA ASP A 343 -21.11 -3.03 -35.61
C ASP A 343 -19.63 -3.16 -35.98
N MET A 344 -18.98 -4.25 -35.54
CA MET A 344 -17.58 -4.54 -35.90
C MET A 344 -17.46 -4.88 -37.39
N GLU A 345 -18.38 -5.66 -37.95
CA GLU A 345 -18.46 -5.96 -39.39
C GLU A 345 -18.71 -4.69 -40.20
N ALA A 346 -19.63 -3.82 -39.75
CA ALA A 346 -19.89 -2.55 -40.41
C ALA A 346 -18.63 -1.67 -40.43
N ILE A 347 -17.90 -1.59 -39.30
CA ILE A 347 -16.64 -0.83 -39.25
C ILE A 347 -15.58 -1.47 -40.16
N ALA A 348 -15.38 -2.79 -40.07
CA ALA A 348 -14.41 -3.52 -40.89
C ALA A 348 -14.65 -3.28 -42.39
N ASN A 349 -15.90 -3.36 -42.84
CA ASN A 349 -16.30 -3.09 -44.21
C ASN A 349 -16.09 -1.61 -44.61
N THR A 350 -16.28 -0.67 -43.70
CA THR A 350 -16.05 0.76 -44.00
C THR A 350 -14.59 1.17 -44.00
N LEU A 351 -13.75 0.50 -43.20
CA LEU A 351 -12.32 0.75 -43.12
C LEU A 351 -11.50 -0.08 -44.11
N ASP A 352 -12.10 -1.12 -44.69
CA ASP A 352 -11.43 -2.15 -45.49
C ASP A 352 -10.27 -2.80 -44.70
N MET A 353 -10.54 -3.17 -43.44
CA MET A 353 -9.57 -3.75 -42.52
C MET A 353 -10.13 -4.97 -41.80
N ASP A 354 -9.38 -6.07 -41.83
CA ASP A 354 -9.72 -7.28 -41.10
C ASP A 354 -9.54 -7.08 -39.57
N PRO A 355 -10.51 -7.48 -38.74
CA PRO A 355 -10.41 -7.38 -37.28
C PRO A 355 -9.27 -8.24 -36.72
N THR A 356 -8.40 -7.64 -35.89
CA THR A 356 -7.32 -8.37 -35.19
C THR A 356 -7.76 -8.81 -33.79
N ILE A 357 -6.96 -9.65 -33.12
CA ILE A 357 -7.18 -10.12 -31.73
C ILE A 357 -7.45 -8.95 -30.78
N ARG A 358 -6.82 -7.80 -31.00
CA ARG A 358 -7.01 -6.57 -30.21
C ARG A 358 -8.45 -6.04 -30.30
N GLN A 359 -9.02 -5.98 -31.50
CA GLN A 359 -10.40 -5.52 -31.69
C GLN A 359 -11.42 -6.51 -31.12
N TRP A 360 -11.20 -7.82 -31.28
CA TRP A 360 -12.01 -8.86 -30.65
C TRP A 360 -11.98 -8.76 -29.12
N SER A 361 -10.81 -8.52 -28.52
CA SER A 361 -10.66 -8.32 -27.06
C SER A 361 -11.40 -7.07 -26.55
N ILE A 362 -11.40 -5.96 -27.32
CA ILE A 362 -12.16 -4.74 -26.98
C ILE A 362 -13.67 -5.02 -27.02
N LEU A 363 -14.17 -5.66 -28.07
CA LEU A 363 -15.58 -5.99 -28.22
C LEU A 363 -16.07 -6.93 -27.11
N LEU A 364 -15.23 -7.92 -26.74
CA LEU A 364 -15.47 -8.85 -25.65
C LEU A 364 -15.49 -8.12 -24.30
N SER A 365 -14.51 -7.24 -24.05
CA SER A 365 -14.41 -6.43 -22.82
C SER A 365 -15.60 -5.49 -22.62
N ASN A 366 -16.18 -4.97 -23.69
CA ASN A 366 -17.34 -4.07 -23.64
C ASN A 366 -18.64 -4.75 -23.16
N GLN A 367 -18.69 -6.09 -23.10
CA GLN A 367 -19.84 -6.85 -22.58
C GLN A 367 -19.87 -6.91 -21.04
N PHE A 368 -18.71 -6.92 -20.39
CA PHE A 368 -18.57 -7.18 -18.96
C PHE A 368 -19.25 -6.18 -18.03
N PRO A 369 -19.32 -4.86 -18.33
CA PRO A 369 -20.04 -3.91 -17.46
C PRO A 369 -21.54 -4.20 -17.26
N LEU A 370 -22.12 -5.17 -17.99
CA LEU A 370 -23.51 -5.62 -17.85
C LEU A 370 -23.65 -7.05 -17.31
N TYR A 371 -22.57 -7.70 -16.88
CA TYR A 371 -22.52 -9.11 -16.43
C TYR A 371 -22.96 -10.16 -17.48
N LYS A 372 -23.12 -9.77 -18.75
CA LYS A 372 -23.67 -10.63 -19.82
C LYS A 372 -22.67 -11.65 -20.35
N ILE A 373 -22.41 -12.72 -19.59
CA ILE A 373 -21.46 -13.78 -20.00
C ILE A 373 -21.86 -14.45 -21.32
N LYS A 374 -23.17 -14.73 -21.53
CA LYS A 374 -23.63 -15.40 -22.76
C LYS A 374 -23.27 -14.64 -24.04
N GLY A 375 -23.29 -13.31 -23.99
CA GLY A 375 -22.88 -12.46 -25.11
C GLY A 375 -21.37 -12.50 -25.35
N ALA A 376 -20.58 -12.46 -24.28
CA ALA A 376 -19.12 -12.57 -24.37
C ALA A 376 -18.68 -13.94 -24.92
N LEU A 377 -19.35 -15.03 -24.52
CA LEU A 377 -19.09 -16.38 -25.02
C LEU A 377 -19.42 -16.54 -26.51
N ALA A 378 -20.53 -15.96 -26.97
CA ALA A 378 -20.88 -15.97 -28.39
C ALA A 378 -19.81 -15.24 -29.22
N ILE A 379 -19.35 -14.08 -28.76
CA ILE A 379 -18.28 -13.32 -29.43
C ILE A 379 -16.96 -14.10 -29.44
N TYR A 380 -16.62 -14.81 -28.35
CA TYR A 380 -15.45 -15.67 -28.30
C TYR A 380 -15.53 -16.81 -29.32
N GLN A 381 -16.66 -17.50 -29.41
CA GLN A 381 -16.87 -18.59 -30.37
C GLN A 381 -16.74 -18.10 -31.82
N GLU A 382 -17.29 -16.93 -32.13
CA GLU A 382 -17.14 -16.29 -33.45
C GLU A 382 -15.70 -15.88 -33.73
N ALA A 383 -14.94 -15.41 -32.72
CA ALA A 383 -13.52 -15.10 -32.89
C ALA A 383 -12.70 -16.35 -33.25
N ILE A 384 -12.96 -17.48 -32.60
CA ILE A 384 -12.31 -18.77 -32.91
C ILE A 384 -12.75 -19.27 -34.29
N ALA A 385 -14.03 -19.14 -34.65
CA ALA A 385 -14.55 -19.49 -35.98
C ALA A 385 -13.93 -18.63 -37.10
N ALA A 386 -13.60 -17.37 -36.81
CA ALA A 386 -12.86 -16.46 -37.69
C ALA A 386 -11.35 -16.79 -37.79
N GLY A 387 -10.88 -17.86 -37.14
CA GLY A 387 -9.49 -18.33 -37.22
C GLY A 387 -8.53 -17.66 -36.23
N MET A 388 -9.03 -16.93 -35.23
CA MET A 388 -8.19 -16.35 -34.17
C MET A 388 -7.72 -17.45 -33.22
N LYS A 389 -6.46 -17.38 -32.79
CA LYS A 389 -5.94 -18.29 -31.77
C LYS A 389 -6.41 -17.86 -30.36
N PRO A 390 -6.65 -18.80 -29.44
CA PRO A 390 -6.99 -18.48 -28.05
C PRO A 390 -5.75 -17.93 -27.33
N GLU A 391 -5.45 -16.64 -27.53
CA GLU A 391 -4.35 -15.94 -26.87
C GLU A 391 -4.78 -15.33 -25.53
N ALA A 392 -3.79 -14.99 -24.69
CA ALA A 392 -4.02 -14.44 -23.35
C ALA A 392 -4.92 -13.20 -23.32
N ALA A 393 -4.82 -12.34 -24.35
CA ALA A 393 -5.61 -11.13 -24.48
C ALA A 393 -7.11 -11.38 -24.71
N LEU A 394 -7.47 -12.56 -25.26
CA LEU A 394 -8.85 -12.95 -25.53
C LEU A 394 -9.43 -13.77 -24.37
N VAL A 395 -8.63 -14.70 -23.83
CA VAL A 395 -9.05 -15.67 -22.81
C VAL A 395 -9.05 -15.09 -21.40
N GLY A 396 -8.05 -14.27 -21.03
CA GLY A 396 -7.89 -13.75 -19.68
C GLY A 396 -9.09 -12.96 -19.13
N PRO A 397 -9.61 -11.94 -19.87
CA PRO A 397 -10.78 -11.19 -19.44
C PRO A 397 -12.04 -12.06 -19.31
N LEU A 398 -12.20 -13.04 -20.22
CA LEU A 398 -13.32 -13.97 -20.23
C LEU A 398 -13.30 -14.90 -19.02
N LEU A 399 -12.15 -15.52 -18.71
CA LEU A 399 -12.00 -16.41 -17.56
C LEU A 399 -12.27 -15.68 -16.25
N LYS A 400 -11.74 -14.46 -16.09
CA LYS A 400 -11.97 -13.66 -14.89
C LYS A 400 -13.47 -13.43 -14.67
N GLU A 401 -14.19 -12.98 -15.71
CA GLU A 401 -15.63 -12.74 -15.60
C GLU A 401 -16.43 -14.03 -15.37
N ILE A 402 -16.04 -15.14 -16.03
CA ILE A 402 -16.69 -16.44 -15.82
C ILE A 402 -16.56 -16.87 -14.35
N PHE A 403 -15.41 -16.68 -13.71
CA PHE A 403 -15.24 -17.08 -12.31
C PHE A 403 -15.82 -16.07 -11.30
N ASP A 404 -15.95 -14.80 -11.66
CA ASP A 404 -16.44 -13.73 -10.76
C ASP A 404 -17.97 -13.49 -10.84
N SER A 405 -18.66 -13.96 -11.88
CA SER A 405 -20.05 -13.55 -12.16
C SER A 405 -21.14 -14.36 -11.43
N PRO A 406 -22.24 -13.71 -11.00
CA PRO A 406 -23.37 -14.34 -10.33
C PRO A 406 -24.50 -14.89 -11.25
N GLU A 407 -24.37 -14.83 -12.59
CA GLU A 407 -25.51 -15.03 -13.52
C GLU A 407 -25.90 -16.48 -13.91
N LEU A 408 -24.97 -17.44 -14.01
CA LEU A 408 -25.27 -18.86 -14.28
C LEU A 408 -25.07 -19.73 -13.01
N PRO A 409 -25.56 -20.99 -12.99
CA PRO A 409 -25.30 -21.91 -11.89
C PRO A 409 -23.80 -22.17 -11.73
N ALA A 410 -23.28 -22.14 -10.50
CA ALA A 410 -21.84 -22.23 -10.21
C ALA A 410 -21.13 -23.39 -10.95
N GLU A 411 -21.76 -24.56 -11.04
CA GLU A 411 -21.20 -25.73 -11.74
C GLU A 411 -20.99 -25.51 -13.25
N ASP A 412 -21.90 -24.78 -13.92
CA ASP A 412 -21.79 -24.48 -15.34
C ASP A 412 -20.70 -23.43 -15.64
N HIS A 413 -20.48 -22.47 -14.73
CA HIS A 413 -19.37 -21.50 -14.84
C HIS A 413 -18.02 -22.20 -14.80
N ILE A 414 -17.86 -23.10 -13.84
CA ILE A 414 -16.59 -23.77 -13.56
C ILE A 414 -16.21 -24.68 -14.72
N LYS A 415 -17.13 -25.53 -15.18
CA LYS A 415 -16.86 -26.46 -16.26
C LYS A 415 -16.48 -25.74 -17.55
N ARG A 416 -17.25 -24.71 -17.93
CA ARG A 416 -16.97 -23.92 -19.15
C ARG A 416 -15.68 -23.11 -19.05
N GLY A 417 -15.37 -22.55 -17.87
CA GLY A 417 -14.10 -21.87 -17.62
C GLY A 417 -12.91 -22.81 -17.76
N LEU A 418 -13.04 -24.07 -17.29
CA LEU A 418 -12.03 -25.11 -17.45
C LEU A 418 -11.91 -25.57 -18.91
N ASP A 419 -13.01 -25.77 -19.64
CA ASP A 419 -12.97 -26.15 -21.06
C ASP A 419 -12.20 -25.10 -21.91
N ILE A 420 -12.45 -23.81 -21.67
CA ILE A 420 -11.74 -22.70 -22.34
C ILE A 420 -10.26 -22.67 -21.95
N TYR A 421 -9.95 -22.97 -20.69
CA TYR A 421 -8.58 -23.03 -20.22
C TYR A 421 -7.81 -24.23 -20.80
N GLU A 422 -8.44 -25.39 -20.93
CA GLU A 422 -7.88 -26.56 -21.61
C GLU A 422 -7.62 -26.28 -23.10
N ASP A 423 -8.56 -25.59 -23.76
CA ASP A 423 -8.41 -25.14 -25.15
C ASP A 423 -7.20 -24.19 -25.29
N PHE A 424 -7.05 -23.22 -24.39
CA PHE A 424 -5.87 -22.36 -24.31
C PHE A 424 -4.57 -23.16 -24.11
N CYS A 425 -4.55 -24.13 -23.19
CA CYS A 425 -3.38 -24.96 -22.89
C CYS A 425 -2.97 -25.85 -24.08
N SER A 426 -3.93 -26.38 -24.83
CA SER A 426 -3.66 -27.23 -25.99
C SER A 426 -2.97 -26.46 -27.12
N HIS A 427 -3.40 -25.22 -27.37
CA HIS A 427 -2.85 -24.34 -28.41
C HIS A 427 -1.53 -23.66 -28.03
N THR A 428 -1.15 -23.72 -26.76
CA THR A 428 0.10 -23.14 -26.23
C THR A 428 1.23 -24.15 -26.05
N SER A 429 1.03 -25.44 -26.40
CA SER A 429 2.02 -26.50 -26.12
C SER A 429 2.87 -26.92 -27.34
N ALA A 430 4.16 -26.56 -27.31
CA ALA A 430 5.33 -27.47 -27.52
C ALA A 430 6.65 -26.71 -27.80
N GLU A 431 6.65 -25.50 -28.38
CA GLU A 431 7.88 -24.86 -28.86
C GLU A 431 8.25 -23.52 -28.21
N SER A 432 7.33 -22.83 -27.52
CA SER A 432 7.66 -21.60 -26.80
C SER A 432 7.70 -21.82 -25.29
N SER A 433 8.91 -21.80 -24.74
CA SER A 433 9.18 -21.49 -23.34
C SER A 433 8.82 -20.02 -23.02
N ASP A 434 7.65 -19.55 -23.48
CA ASP A 434 7.24 -18.16 -23.28
C ASP A 434 6.71 -18.00 -21.87
N LEU A 435 7.64 -17.67 -20.98
CA LEU A 435 7.44 -17.05 -19.67
C LEU A 435 6.81 -15.64 -19.80
N SER A 436 5.90 -15.44 -20.76
CA SER A 436 5.23 -14.16 -20.94
C SER A 436 4.34 -13.87 -19.71
N PRO A 437 4.45 -12.69 -19.08
CA PRO A 437 3.64 -12.31 -17.92
C PRO A 437 2.13 -12.47 -18.14
N SER A 438 1.67 -12.37 -19.39
CA SER A 438 0.26 -12.54 -19.76
C SER A 438 -0.25 -13.98 -19.60
N ASN A 439 0.58 -14.98 -19.89
CA ASN A 439 0.20 -16.39 -19.75
C ASN A 439 0.19 -16.79 -18.28
N LEU A 440 1.14 -16.26 -17.50
CA LEU A 440 1.19 -16.42 -16.04
C LEU A 440 -0.06 -15.86 -15.35
N ALA A 441 -0.58 -14.73 -15.83
CA ALA A 441 -1.81 -14.13 -15.31
C ALA A 441 -3.03 -15.05 -15.48
N ILE A 442 -3.13 -15.80 -16.58
CA ILE A 442 -4.23 -16.75 -16.80
C ILE A 442 -4.16 -17.90 -15.79
N HIS A 443 -2.98 -18.51 -15.64
CA HIS A 443 -2.77 -19.59 -14.66
C HIS A 443 -3.14 -19.13 -13.23
N ARG A 444 -2.83 -17.87 -12.88
CA ARG A 444 -3.21 -17.27 -11.60
C ARG A 444 -4.72 -17.11 -11.44
N ILE A 445 -5.42 -16.59 -12.46
CA ILE A 445 -6.89 -16.42 -12.44
C ILE A 445 -7.57 -17.76 -12.21
N VAL A 446 -7.19 -18.78 -12.97
CA VAL A 446 -7.78 -20.13 -12.87
C VAL A 446 -7.46 -20.77 -11.52
N LEU A 447 -6.21 -20.72 -11.06
CA LEU A 447 -5.86 -21.33 -9.78
C LEU A 447 -6.54 -20.61 -8.61
N ALA A 448 -6.64 -19.27 -8.63
CA ALA A 448 -7.37 -18.51 -7.62
C ALA A 448 -8.85 -18.89 -7.62
N ALA A 449 -9.48 -18.98 -8.79
CA ALA A 449 -10.87 -19.43 -8.89
C ALA A 449 -11.05 -20.84 -8.33
N LEU A 450 -10.22 -21.80 -8.76
CA LEU A 450 -10.23 -23.18 -8.28
C LEU A 450 -10.02 -23.31 -6.77
N THR A 451 -9.32 -22.37 -6.12
CA THR A 451 -9.15 -22.39 -4.66
C THR A 451 -10.43 -22.07 -3.91
N GLU A 452 -11.39 -21.36 -4.50
CA GLU A 452 -12.68 -21.01 -3.89
C GLU A 452 -13.76 -22.06 -4.13
N LEU A 453 -13.48 -23.09 -4.94
CA LEU A 453 -14.44 -24.13 -5.32
C LEU A 453 -14.52 -25.31 -4.33
N PRO A 454 -15.65 -26.05 -4.34
CA PRO A 454 -15.81 -27.26 -3.54
C PRO A 454 -14.75 -28.34 -3.83
N ASN A 455 -14.54 -29.24 -2.86
CA ASN A 455 -13.51 -30.30 -2.91
C ASN A 455 -13.60 -31.24 -4.12
N GLU A 456 -14.72 -31.28 -4.84
CA GLU A 456 -14.92 -32.08 -6.06
C GLU A 456 -13.93 -31.70 -7.17
N TYR A 457 -13.48 -30.45 -7.21
CA TYR A 457 -12.49 -29.95 -8.19
C TYR A 457 -11.03 -30.08 -7.71
N SER A 458 -10.80 -30.73 -6.55
CA SER A 458 -9.47 -30.90 -5.97
C SER A 458 -8.48 -31.62 -6.91
N GLY A 459 -8.97 -32.57 -7.72
CA GLY A 459 -8.19 -33.29 -8.73
C GLY A 459 -7.69 -32.37 -9.85
N ALA A 460 -8.53 -31.48 -10.35
CA ALA A 460 -8.16 -30.49 -11.36
C ALA A 460 -7.14 -29.49 -10.81
N THR A 461 -7.32 -29.06 -9.56
CA THR A 461 -6.36 -28.19 -8.86
C THR A 461 -5.00 -28.88 -8.67
N SER A 462 -4.96 -30.17 -8.33
CA SER A 462 -3.69 -30.91 -8.21
C SER A 462 -2.99 -31.13 -9.55
N ALA A 463 -3.75 -31.45 -10.61
CA ALA A 463 -3.20 -31.62 -11.94
C ALA A 463 -2.58 -30.32 -12.47
N LEU A 464 -3.27 -29.19 -12.28
CA LEU A 464 -2.77 -27.87 -12.65
C LEU A 464 -1.48 -27.50 -11.88
N ILE A 465 -1.43 -27.81 -10.58
CA ILE A 465 -0.22 -27.56 -9.78
C ILE A 465 0.95 -28.42 -10.26
N GLU A 466 0.71 -29.69 -10.57
CA GLU A 466 1.74 -30.60 -11.09
C GLU A 466 2.26 -30.14 -12.45
N GLU A 467 1.36 -29.73 -13.34
CA GLU A 467 1.70 -29.15 -14.64
C GLU A 467 2.56 -27.87 -14.50
N LEU A 468 2.17 -26.94 -13.63
CA LEU A 468 2.94 -25.71 -13.37
C LEU A 468 4.32 -26.00 -12.77
N GLN A 469 4.44 -27.06 -11.96
CA GLN A 469 5.72 -27.51 -11.38
C GLN A 469 6.64 -28.14 -12.43
N THR A 470 6.09 -28.93 -13.37
CA THR A 470 6.88 -29.52 -14.47
C THR A 470 7.41 -28.47 -15.46
N ARG A 471 6.69 -27.36 -15.63
CA ARG A 471 7.05 -26.26 -16.56
C ARG A 471 8.04 -25.24 -15.99
N ASN A 472 8.52 -25.41 -14.75
CA ASN A 472 9.53 -24.57 -14.09
C ASN A 472 9.21 -23.06 -14.10
N VAL A 473 7.91 -22.70 -14.06
CA VAL A 473 7.42 -21.33 -13.99
C VAL A 473 7.87 -20.69 -12.66
N PRO A 474 8.35 -19.43 -12.63
CA PRO A 474 8.81 -18.80 -11.39
C PRO A 474 7.73 -18.83 -10.32
N VAL A 475 7.97 -19.70 -9.33
CA VAL A 475 6.96 -20.17 -8.37
C VAL A 475 6.46 -19.03 -7.48
N HIS A 476 7.24 -17.96 -7.32
CA HIS A 476 6.95 -16.81 -6.45
C HIS A 476 5.55 -16.22 -6.66
N ASP A 477 5.09 -16.06 -7.90
CA ASP A 477 3.80 -15.40 -8.20
C ASP A 477 2.56 -16.29 -7.99
N ILE A 478 2.75 -17.61 -7.91
CA ILE A 478 1.66 -18.61 -7.78
C ILE A 478 1.74 -19.36 -6.43
N THR A 479 2.82 -19.17 -5.66
CA THR A 479 3.11 -19.89 -4.41
C THR A 479 1.95 -19.80 -3.43
N ALA A 480 1.39 -18.61 -3.23
CA ALA A 480 0.30 -18.39 -2.28
C ALA A 480 -0.95 -19.19 -2.64
N SER A 481 -1.44 -19.08 -3.87
CA SER A 481 -2.62 -19.80 -4.37
C SER A 481 -2.42 -21.33 -4.33
N MET A 482 -1.21 -21.81 -4.64
CA MET A 482 -0.87 -23.23 -4.52
C MET A 482 -0.91 -23.71 -3.06
N ILE A 483 -0.33 -22.95 -2.12
CA ILE A 483 -0.36 -23.30 -0.70
C ILE A 483 -1.81 -23.31 -0.21
N VAL A 484 -2.61 -22.28 -0.53
CA VAL A 484 -4.02 -22.18 -0.14
C VAL A 484 -4.82 -23.38 -0.64
N ALA A 485 -4.67 -23.75 -1.92
CA ALA A 485 -5.33 -24.92 -2.51
C ALA A 485 -4.98 -26.21 -1.74
N LYS A 486 -3.69 -26.48 -1.55
CA LYS A 486 -3.21 -27.68 -0.86
C LYS A 486 -3.56 -27.68 0.63
N MET A 487 -3.66 -26.51 1.27
CA MET A 487 -4.11 -26.37 2.66
C MET A 487 -5.59 -26.75 2.82
N LYS A 488 -6.46 -26.26 1.93
CA LYS A 488 -7.91 -26.59 1.97
C LYS A 488 -8.12 -28.10 1.82
N GLN A 489 -7.32 -28.77 0.98
CA GLN A 489 -7.33 -30.22 0.79
C GLN A 489 -6.72 -31.03 1.96
N ALA A 490 -5.95 -30.42 2.85
CA ALA A 490 -5.25 -31.13 3.91
C ALA A 490 -6.22 -31.64 4.99
N ASN A 491 -6.12 -32.89 5.47
CA ASN A 491 -7.08 -33.45 6.44
C ASN A 491 -7.03 -32.83 7.84
N ASP A 492 -5.92 -32.22 8.24
CA ASP A 492 -5.76 -31.55 9.53
C ASP A 492 -4.87 -30.30 9.43
N TYR A 493 -4.80 -29.52 10.52
CA TYR A 493 -3.98 -28.31 10.59
C TYR A 493 -2.47 -28.59 10.51
N ASN A 494 -2.02 -29.78 10.92
CA ASN A 494 -0.59 -30.13 10.89
C ASN A 494 -0.13 -30.43 9.45
N ALA A 495 -0.95 -31.11 8.67
CA ALA A 495 -0.77 -31.37 7.26
C ALA A 495 -0.79 -30.05 6.46
N ALA A 496 -1.75 -29.16 6.76
CA ALA A 496 -1.78 -27.81 6.18
C ALA A 496 -0.48 -27.02 6.49
N LEU A 497 0.00 -27.09 7.74
CA LEU A 497 1.26 -26.44 8.13
C LEU A 497 2.50 -27.10 7.49
N LYS A 498 2.45 -28.40 7.20
CA LYS A 498 3.53 -29.11 6.50
C LYS A 498 3.61 -28.64 5.03
N VAL A 499 2.47 -28.48 4.37
CA VAL A 499 2.37 -27.89 3.02
C VAL A 499 2.94 -26.48 3.03
N TYR A 500 2.51 -25.64 3.97
CA TYR A 500 3.04 -24.29 4.14
C TYR A 500 4.57 -24.25 4.24
N LYS A 501 5.13 -25.03 5.17
CA LYS A 501 6.57 -25.03 5.46
C LYS A 501 7.41 -25.46 4.25
N ALA A 502 6.86 -26.31 3.38
CA ALA A 502 7.55 -26.77 2.18
C ALA A 502 7.74 -25.66 1.13
N TYR A 503 6.79 -24.72 1.04
CA TYR A 503 6.76 -23.71 -0.03
C TYR A 503 6.89 -22.25 0.46
N ARG A 504 7.05 -22.03 1.78
CA ARG A 504 7.07 -20.68 2.37
C ARG A 504 8.15 -19.72 1.85
N SER A 505 9.25 -20.24 1.30
CA SER A 505 10.35 -19.41 0.77
C SER A 505 9.94 -18.60 -0.47
N GLY A 506 8.84 -18.99 -1.13
CA GLY A 506 8.32 -18.31 -2.31
C GLY A 506 7.32 -17.20 -2.02
N LEU A 507 6.93 -16.97 -0.75
CA LEU A 507 5.84 -16.05 -0.41
C LEU A 507 6.29 -14.59 -0.31
N ASP A 508 5.49 -13.71 -0.89
CA ASP A 508 5.53 -12.25 -0.68
C ASP A 508 4.57 -11.83 0.46
N ALA A 509 4.55 -10.54 0.79
CA ALA A 509 3.71 -10.02 1.89
C ALA A 509 2.21 -10.38 1.73
N GLN A 510 1.65 -10.20 0.52
CA GLN A 510 0.26 -10.54 0.22
C GLN A 510 0.00 -12.05 0.25
N GLY A 511 0.99 -12.86 -0.14
CA GLY A 511 0.93 -14.30 -0.08
C GLY A 511 0.87 -14.81 1.36
N TYR A 512 1.66 -14.26 2.28
CA TYR A 512 1.54 -14.58 3.71
C TYR A 512 0.15 -14.24 4.27
N GLU A 513 -0.42 -13.10 3.87
CA GLU A 513 -1.77 -12.70 4.26
C GLU A 513 -2.84 -13.68 3.74
N SER A 514 -2.76 -14.04 2.46
CA SER A 514 -3.70 -14.97 1.81
C SER A 514 -3.65 -16.37 2.44
N VAL A 515 -2.45 -16.85 2.73
CA VAL A 515 -2.23 -18.14 3.40
C VAL A 515 -2.75 -18.11 4.83
N LEU A 516 -2.53 -17.01 5.56
CA LEU A 516 -3.06 -16.85 6.91
C LEU A 516 -4.59 -16.78 6.92
N GLU A 517 -5.20 -16.10 5.94
CA GLU A 517 -6.66 -16.03 5.77
C GLU A 517 -7.26 -17.40 5.49
N ALA A 518 -6.68 -18.16 4.57
CA ALA A 518 -7.11 -19.53 4.28
C ALA A 518 -6.98 -20.44 5.50
N PHE A 519 -5.85 -20.38 6.22
CA PHE A 519 -5.64 -21.16 7.43
C PHE A 519 -6.60 -20.76 8.57
N ALA A 520 -6.97 -19.47 8.66
CA ALA A 520 -8.00 -18.99 9.57
C ALA A 520 -9.40 -19.50 9.18
N GLY A 521 -9.72 -19.52 7.88
CA GLY A 521 -10.97 -20.03 7.33
C GLY A 521 -11.21 -21.51 7.63
N MET A 522 -10.15 -22.34 7.61
CA MET A 522 -10.25 -23.77 7.98
C MET A 522 -10.83 -23.99 9.40
N CYS A 523 -10.64 -23.03 10.31
CA CYS A 523 -11.22 -23.06 11.65
C CYS A 523 -12.75 -22.92 11.65
N LEU A 524 -13.31 -22.16 10.71
CA LEU A 524 -14.75 -21.99 10.58
C LEU A 524 -15.42 -23.27 10.07
N GLU A 525 -14.80 -23.93 9.10
CA GLU A 525 -15.36 -25.13 8.45
C GLU A 525 -15.32 -26.34 9.36
N ARG A 526 -14.17 -26.60 10.01
CA ARG A 526 -13.93 -27.86 10.73
C ARG A 526 -14.45 -27.88 12.15
N ARG A 527 -14.77 -26.71 12.73
CA ARG A 527 -15.20 -26.56 14.13
C ARG A 527 -14.24 -27.21 15.15
N VAL A 528 -12.98 -27.40 14.77
CA VAL A 528 -11.88 -27.87 15.64
C VAL A 528 -10.99 -26.69 15.93
N VAL A 529 -10.61 -26.50 17.19
CA VAL A 529 -9.75 -25.39 17.63
C VAL A 529 -8.27 -25.72 17.41
N PRO A 530 -7.56 -25.02 16.50
CA PRO A 530 -6.12 -25.17 16.35
C PRO A 530 -5.34 -24.48 17.47
N SER A 531 -4.07 -24.87 17.64
CA SER A 531 -3.19 -24.22 18.60
C SER A 531 -2.85 -22.79 18.17
N LEU A 532 -2.93 -21.83 19.10
CA LEU A 532 -2.51 -20.44 18.86
C LEU A 532 -1.06 -20.36 18.32
N GLN A 533 -0.20 -21.31 18.69
CA GLN A 533 1.18 -21.36 18.22
C GLN A 533 1.28 -21.52 16.70
N MET A 534 0.31 -22.17 16.06
CA MET A 534 0.30 -22.35 14.61
C MET A 534 0.18 -20.99 13.92
N TYR A 535 -0.82 -20.17 14.26
CA TYR A 535 -0.98 -18.82 13.69
C TYR A 535 0.23 -17.92 13.96
N PHE A 536 0.74 -17.91 15.20
CA PHE A 536 1.91 -17.11 15.53
C PHE A 536 3.18 -17.60 14.84
N SER A 537 3.27 -18.89 14.48
CA SER A 537 4.39 -19.39 13.67
C SER A 537 4.35 -18.84 12.24
N LEU A 538 3.17 -18.75 11.60
CA LEU A 538 3.03 -18.15 10.27
C LEU A 538 3.45 -16.67 10.29
N VAL A 539 3.02 -15.92 11.30
CA VAL A 539 3.37 -14.49 11.42
C VAL A 539 4.84 -14.29 11.81
N LYS A 540 5.42 -15.19 12.61
CA LYS A 540 6.86 -15.18 12.90
C LYS A 540 7.68 -15.43 11.64
N ASP A 541 7.23 -16.36 10.80
CA ASP A 541 7.87 -16.67 9.52
C ASP A 541 7.80 -15.47 8.57
N MET A 542 6.66 -14.78 8.48
CA MET A 542 6.50 -13.51 7.74
C MET A 542 7.53 -12.46 8.17
N LYS A 543 7.66 -12.25 9.50
CA LYS A 543 8.66 -11.32 10.06
C LYS A 543 10.10 -11.74 9.76
N SER A 544 10.39 -13.04 9.82
CA SER A 544 11.74 -13.56 9.54
C SER A 544 12.14 -13.43 8.07
N ALA A 545 11.16 -13.38 7.16
CA ALA A 545 11.37 -13.11 5.74
C ALA A 545 11.54 -11.60 5.42
N GLY A 546 11.47 -10.73 6.43
CA GLY A 546 11.64 -9.28 6.27
C GLY A 546 10.33 -8.52 5.98
N PHE A 547 9.18 -9.19 5.99
CA PHE A 547 7.88 -8.55 5.78
C PHE A 547 7.26 -8.11 7.12
N LEU A 548 6.84 -6.85 7.21
CA LEU A 548 6.16 -6.31 8.38
C LEU A 548 4.66 -6.65 8.34
N PRO A 549 4.04 -7.17 9.43
CA PRO A 549 2.62 -7.46 9.45
C PRO A 549 1.76 -6.20 9.33
N GLY A 550 0.92 -6.13 8.31
CA GLY A 550 -0.02 -5.03 8.11
C GLY A 550 -1.29 -5.12 8.99
N PRO A 551 -2.17 -4.11 8.92
CA PRO A 551 -3.48 -4.11 9.61
C PRO A 551 -4.35 -5.33 9.29
N SER A 552 -4.28 -5.83 8.05
CA SER A 552 -4.97 -7.04 7.59
C SER A 552 -4.57 -8.25 8.44
N VAL A 553 -3.27 -8.51 8.61
CA VAL A 553 -2.75 -9.63 9.42
C VAL A 553 -3.31 -9.59 10.84
N TYR A 554 -3.28 -8.42 11.49
CA TYR A 554 -3.84 -8.29 12.84
C TYR A 554 -5.35 -8.48 12.87
N THR A 555 -6.08 -8.02 11.85
CA THR A 555 -7.53 -8.25 11.71
C THR A 555 -7.85 -9.74 11.66
N ILE A 556 -7.09 -10.52 10.87
CA ILE A 556 -7.24 -11.97 10.76
C ILE A 556 -6.99 -12.64 12.11
N LEU A 557 -5.88 -12.29 12.77
CA LEU A 557 -5.52 -12.84 14.07
C LEU A 557 -6.57 -12.52 15.15
N LEU A 558 -7.03 -11.28 15.22
CA LEU A 558 -8.04 -10.85 16.21
C LEU A 558 -9.35 -11.60 16.01
N ARG A 559 -9.83 -11.73 14.76
CA ARG A 559 -11.02 -12.52 14.42
C ARG A 559 -10.88 -13.97 14.88
N VAL A 560 -9.75 -14.61 14.60
CA VAL A 560 -9.44 -15.98 15.05
C VAL A 560 -9.44 -16.09 16.58
N LEU A 561 -8.77 -15.16 17.27
CA LEU A 561 -8.73 -15.14 18.74
C LEU A 561 -10.13 -14.99 19.36
N GLY A 562 -10.96 -14.11 18.79
CA GLY A 562 -12.34 -13.90 19.22
C GLY A 562 -13.22 -15.13 19.00
N GLN A 563 -13.05 -15.82 17.88
CA GLN A 563 -13.77 -17.06 17.57
C GLN A 563 -13.35 -18.22 18.47
N ILE A 564 -12.04 -18.44 18.63
CA ILE A 564 -11.49 -19.47 19.53
C ILE A 564 -11.95 -19.19 20.96
N GLY A 565 -11.90 -17.93 21.40
CA GLY A 565 -12.39 -17.52 22.71
C GLY A 565 -13.88 -17.79 22.91
N ALA A 566 -14.71 -17.45 21.92
CA ALA A 566 -16.14 -17.68 21.97
C ALA A 566 -16.50 -19.18 21.96
N PHE A 567 -15.78 -20.00 21.19
CA PHE A 567 -15.92 -21.45 21.18
C PHE A 567 -15.50 -22.04 22.54
N ALA A 568 -14.32 -21.67 23.03
CA ALA A 568 -13.77 -22.16 24.29
C ALA A 568 -14.66 -21.82 25.49
N LYS A 569 -15.33 -20.66 25.49
CA LYS A 569 -16.25 -20.26 26.56
C LYS A 569 -17.47 -21.18 26.70
N ARG A 570 -17.87 -21.89 25.64
CA ARG A 570 -19.01 -22.83 25.69
C ARG A 570 -18.65 -24.14 26.37
N ASN A 571 -17.36 -24.41 26.61
CA ASN A 571 -16.90 -25.69 27.10
C ASN A 571 -15.82 -25.51 28.18
N ALA A 572 -16.15 -25.89 29.43
CA ALA A 572 -15.38 -25.54 30.62
C ALA A 572 -13.91 -26.03 30.59
N GLU A 573 -13.63 -27.09 29.83
CA GLU A 573 -12.29 -27.65 29.64
C GLU A 573 -11.31 -26.67 28.95
N TYR A 574 -11.82 -25.72 28.15
CA TYR A 574 -10.99 -24.79 27.39
C TYR A 574 -10.86 -23.40 28.03
N ASN A 575 -11.23 -23.24 29.31
CA ASN A 575 -11.08 -21.96 30.02
C ASN A 575 -9.63 -21.43 30.03
N ALA A 576 -8.63 -22.32 30.13
CA ALA A 576 -7.22 -21.95 30.03
C ALA A 576 -6.87 -21.33 28.65
N LEU A 577 -7.55 -21.76 27.59
CA LEU A 577 -7.37 -21.22 26.24
C LEU A 577 -7.96 -19.81 26.11
N VAL A 578 -9.09 -19.53 26.78
CA VAL A 578 -9.67 -18.18 26.84
C VAL A 578 -8.66 -17.19 27.44
N ASN A 579 -8.02 -17.54 28.56
CA ASN A 579 -6.99 -16.70 29.17
C ASN A 579 -5.80 -16.45 28.24
N LYS A 580 -5.35 -17.48 27.50
CA LYS A 580 -4.31 -17.32 26.47
C LYS A 580 -4.77 -16.39 25.33
N CYS A 581 -6.03 -16.47 24.90
CA CYS A 581 -6.59 -15.57 23.89
C CYS A 581 -6.64 -14.13 24.39
N VAL A 582 -7.01 -13.89 25.65
CA VAL A 582 -7.00 -12.56 26.28
C VAL A 582 -5.58 -12.00 26.30
N SER A 583 -4.59 -12.77 26.78
CA SER A 583 -3.19 -12.33 26.77
C SER A 583 -2.66 -12.04 25.38
N ALA A 584 -3.02 -12.87 24.38
CA ALA A 584 -2.66 -12.66 22.99
C ALA A 584 -3.30 -11.39 22.41
N THR A 585 -4.58 -11.15 22.71
CA THR A 585 -5.32 -9.95 22.26
C THR A 585 -4.73 -8.69 22.87
N ARG A 586 -4.33 -8.69 24.15
CA ARG A 586 -3.64 -7.55 24.78
C ARG A 586 -2.27 -7.28 24.16
N ARG A 587 -1.47 -8.31 23.86
CA ARG A 587 -0.22 -8.11 23.13
C ARG A 587 -0.45 -7.55 21.72
N ALA A 588 -1.48 -8.02 21.01
CA ALA A 588 -1.84 -7.47 19.71
C ALA A 588 -2.24 -6.00 19.82
N HIS A 589 -3.06 -5.66 20.83
CA HIS A 589 -3.41 -4.27 21.15
C HIS A 589 -2.15 -3.41 21.37
N ASP A 590 -1.20 -3.86 22.21
CA ASP A 590 0.03 -3.12 22.49
C ASP A 590 0.88 -2.91 21.22
N LEU A 591 0.95 -3.90 20.32
CA LEU A 591 1.64 -3.76 19.04
C LEU A 591 0.94 -2.77 18.11
N ILE A 592 -0.39 -2.85 18.01
CA ILE A 592 -1.20 -1.95 17.18
C ILE A 592 -1.07 -0.49 17.67
N THR A 593 -0.90 -0.26 18.97
CA THR A 593 -0.77 1.10 19.53
C THR A 593 0.65 1.65 19.54
N LEU A 594 1.67 0.80 19.70
CA LEU A 594 3.07 1.24 19.85
C LEU A 594 3.84 1.26 18.53
N ASP A 595 3.44 0.47 17.54
CA ASP A 595 4.13 0.40 16.26
C ASP A 595 3.71 1.54 15.34
N SER A 596 4.61 2.49 15.10
CA SER A 596 4.35 3.67 14.26
C SER A 596 4.17 3.33 12.77
N SER A 597 4.51 2.11 12.35
CA SER A 597 4.26 1.64 10.97
C SER A 597 2.80 1.24 10.75
N ILE A 598 2.07 0.94 11.81
CA ILE A 598 0.66 0.56 11.76
C ILE A 598 -0.16 1.84 11.91
N VAL A 599 -1.01 2.12 10.92
CA VAL A 599 -2.04 3.15 11.01
C VAL A 599 -3.38 2.44 11.18
N PRO A 600 -3.89 2.28 12.42
CA PRO A 600 -5.12 1.55 12.64
C PRO A 600 -6.30 2.36 12.10
N ASP A 601 -7.15 1.70 11.30
CA ASP A 601 -8.41 2.27 10.83
C ASP A 601 -9.56 1.89 11.78
N ALA A 602 -10.74 2.44 11.52
CA ALA A 602 -11.93 2.12 12.31
C ALA A 602 -12.26 0.62 12.27
N LEU A 603 -11.97 -0.07 11.16
CA LEU A 603 -12.21 -1.51 10.99
C LEU A 603 -11.34 -2.33 11.95
N LEU A 604 -10.03 -2.06 12.03
CA LEU A 604 -9.11 -2.78 12.90
C LEU A 604 -9.45 -2.54 14.37
N TRP A 605 -9.77 -1.30 14.75
CA TRP A 605 -10.23 -1.00 16.11
C TRP A 605 -11.54 -1.71 16.44
N ASN A 606 -12.49 -1.73 15.51
CA ASN A 606 -13.75 -2.43 15.66
C ASN A 606 -13.56 -3.94 15.86
N HIS A 607 -12.65 -4.56 15.11
CA HIS A 607 -12.30 -5.97 15.29
C HIS A 607 -11.66 -6.23 16.65
N LEU A 608 -10.79 -5.33 17.12
CA LEU A 608 -10.19 -5.42 18.45
C LEU A 608 -11.25 -5.31 19.55
N MET A 609 -12.19 -4.36 19.44
CA MET A 609 -13.31 -4.21 20.36
C MET A 609 -14.24 -5.42 20.37
N ASP A 610 -14.61 -5.94 19.20
CA ASP A 610 -15.45 -7.15 19.07
C ASP A 610 -14.74 -8.37 19.68
N THR A 611 -13.44 -8.51 19.46
CA THR A 611 -12.63 -9.58 20.06
C THR A 611 -12.65 -9.51 21.58
N TYR A 612 -12.43 -8.34 22.17
CA TYR A 612 -12.54 -8.16 23.62
C TYR A 612 -13.96 -8.39 24.15
N LEU A 613 -14.99 -7.97 23.42
CA LEU A 613 -16.39 -8.22 23.75
C LEU A 613 -16.67 -9.74 23.80
N ARG A 614 -16.22 -10.51 22.80
CA ARG A 614 -16.36 -11.98 22.76
C ARG A 614 -15.61 -12.65 23.92
N LEU A 615 -14.47 -12.10 24.31
CA LEU A 615 -13.65 -12.55 25.44
C LEU A 615 -14.13 -12.01 26.81
N ASN A 616 -15.26 -11.29 26.87
CA ASN A 616 -15.79 -10.65 28.09
C ASN A 616 -14.83 -9.64 28.78
N CYS A 617 -13.85 -9.10 28.06
CA CYS A 617 -12.92 -8.10 28.58
C CYS A 617 -13.49 -6.68 28.41
N PHE A 618 -14.61 -6.39 29.08
CA PHE A 618 -15.35 -5.13 28.91
C PHE A 618 -14.53 -3.86 29.19
N GLY A 619 -13.63 -3.90 30.18
CA GLY A 619 -12.75 -2.77 30.48
C GLY A 619 -11.77 -2.45 29.35
N ASP A 620 -11.25 -3.47 28.67
CA ASP A 620 -10.37 -3.28 27.51
C ASP A 620 -11.15 -2.71 26.31
N VAL A 621 -12.44 -3.05 26.15
CA VAL A 621 -13.31 -2.44 25.13
C VAL A 621 -13.42 -0.93 25.35
N PHE A 622 -13.66 -0.48 26.58
CA PHE A 622 -13.73 0.95 26.87
C PHE A 622 -12.39 1.67 26.69
N ARG A 623 -11.26 1.00 26.97
CA ARG A 623 -9.93 1.54 26.68
C ARG A 623 -9.75 1.83 25.19
N VAL A 624 -10.17 0.91 24.32
CA VAL A 624 -10.15 1.13 22.87
C VAL A 624 -11.14 2.23 22.47
N TRP A 625 -12.36 2.22 23.02
CA TRP A 625 -13.36 3.25 22.76
C TRP A 625 -12.87 4.67 23.08
N ASP A 626 -12.22 4.86 24.23
CA ASP A 626 -11.67 6.17 24.60
C ASP A 626 -10.62 6.64 23.59
N GLN A 627 -9.76 5.73 23.11
CA GLN A 627 -8.77 6.01 22.07
C GLN A 627 -9.43 6.40 20.73
N MET A 628 -10.43 5.64 20.29
CA MET A 628 -11.18 5.92 19.05
C MET A 628 -11.96 7.25 19.14
N TYR A 629 -12.53 7.54 20.30
CA TYR A 629 -13.27 8.76 20.54
C TYR A 629 -12.36 10.00 20.50
N ILE A 630 -11.17 9.93 21.09
CA ILE A 630 -10.18 11.02 21.06
C ILE A 630 -9.65 11.25 19.63
N SER A 631 -9.36 10.17 18.90
CA SER A 631 -8.88 10.24 17.52
C SER A 631 -9.98 10.55 16.49
N LYS A 632 -11.25 10.52 16.90
CA LYS A 632 -12.45 10.66 16.04
C LYS A 632 -12.53 9.62 14.91
N GLN A 633 -12.02 8.42 15.15
CA GLN A 633 -12.01 7.31 14.19
C GLN A 633 -13.04 6.23 14.55
N PHE A 634 -14.29 6.62 14.83
CA PHE A 634 -15.36 5.68 15.19
C PHE A 634 -16.56 5.78 14.24
N ASP A 635 -17.25 4.65 14.07
CA ASP A 635 -18.40 4.52 13.19
C ASP A 635 -19.62 3.92 13.93
N ASN A 636 -20.68 3.63 13.18
CA ASN A 636 -21.90 3.03 13.75
C ASN A 636 -21.63 1.63 14.32
N PHE A 637 -20.65 0.89 13.81
CA PHE A 637 -20.32 -0.43 14.36
C PHE A 637 -19.63 -0.31 15.72
N SER A 638 -18.66 0.60 15.86
CA SER A 638 -18.01 0.91 17.15
C SER A 638 -19.04 1.24 18.23
N VAL A 639 -19.99 2.11 17.91
CA VAL A 639 -21.05 2.55 18.83
C VAL A 639 -21.97 1.39 19.25
N GLY A 640 -22.28 0.49 18.31
CA GLY A 640 -23.07 -0.72 18.59
C GLY A 640 -22.41 -1.58 19.66
N ILE A 641 -21.10 -1.85 19.51
CA ILE A 641 -20.32 -2.64 20.48
C ILE A 641 -20.35 -1.98 21.87
N VAL A 642 -20.15 -0.66 21.96
CA VAL A 642 -20.12 0.03 23.26
C VAL A 642 -21.46 -0.06 23.99
N PHE A 643 -22.58 0.13 23.29
CA PHE A 643 -23.89 -0.02 23.91
C PHE A 643 -24.17 -1.48 24.30
N GLU A 644 -23.77 -2.45 23.49
CA GLU A 644 -23.87 -3.86 23.87
C GLU A 644 -23.09 -4.16 25.16
N VAL A 645 -21.85 -3.67 25.27
CA VAL A 645 -21.05 -3.80 26.50
C VAL A 645 -21.76 -3.15 27.67
N CYS A 646 -22.27 -1.91 27.53
CA CYS A 646 -22.99 -1.22 28.59
C CYS A 646 -24.24 -2.00 29.05
N GLY A 647 -24.94 -2.62 28.11
CA GLY A 647 -26.09 -3.47 28.37
C GLY A 647 -25.73 -4.71 29.19
N ARG A 648 -24.60 -5.36 28.86
CA ARG A 648 -24.07 -6.55 29.57
C ARG A 648 -23.50 -6.22 30.95
N THR A 649 -22.82 -5.09 31.11
CA THR A 649 -22.26 -4.66 32.41
C THR A 649 -23.30 -4.03 33.33
N ARG A 650 -24.47 -3.65 32.81
CA ARG A 650 -25.57 -3.00 33.54
C ARG A 650 -25.15 -1.71 34.27
N THR A 651 -24.32 -0.90 33.63
CA THR A 651 -23.75 0.33 34.20
C THR A 651 -24.40 1.58 33.63
N PRO A 652 -25.36 2.25 34.32
CA PRO A 652 -26.11 3.38 33.78
C PRO A 652 -25.23 4.59 33.44
N HIS A 653 -24.18 4.83 34.22
CA HIS A 653 -23.32 6.00 34.00
C HIS A 653 -22.60 5.95 32.64
N LEU A 654 -22.16 4.75 32.20
CA LEU A 654 -21.47 4.56 30.92
C LEU A 654 -22.43 4.74 29.73
N ILE A 655 -23.69 4.34 29.88
CA ILE A 655 -24.75 4.58 28.87
C ILE A 655 -24.96 6.08 28.69
N ALA A 656 -25.14 6.81 29.79
CA ALA A 656 -25.35 8.26 29.78
C ALA A 656 -24.12 9.02 29.24
N GLN A 657 -22.92 8.61 29.67
CA GLN A 657 -21.67 9.20 29.20
C GLN A 657 -21.48 8.99 27.69
N THR A 658 -21.70 7.78 27.19
CA THR A 658 -21.56 7.45 25.77
C THR A 658 -22.57 8.24 24.93
N TYR A 659 -23.83 8.30 25.34
CA TYR A 659 -24.86 9.06 24.63
C TYR A 659 -24.55 10.58 24.61
N SER A 660 -24.09 11.13 25.73
CA SER A 660 -23.67 12.54 25.82
C SER A 660 -22.50 12.86 24.89
N ARG A 661 -21.49 11.99 24.86
CA ARG A 661 -20.34 12.07 23.94
C ARG A 661 -20.79 12.07 22.47
N LEU A 662 -21.66 11.15 22.08
CA LEU A 662 -22.19 11.08 20.71
C LEU A 662 -23.01 12.31 20.32
N THR A 663 -23.81 12.83 21.27
CA THR A 663 -24.60 14.05 21.06
C THR A 663 -23.71 15.26 20.85
N ARG A 664 -22.61 15.39 21.63
CA ARG A 664 -21.66 16.49 21.52
C ARG A 664 -20.95 16.54 20.17
N GLU A 665 -20.63 15.38 19.59
CA GLU A 665 -20.01 15.29 18.26
C GLU A 665 -21.03 15.31 17.12
N ASN A 666 -22.33 15.50 17.40
CA ASN A 666 -23.42 15.43 16.42
C ASN A 666 -23.43 14.12 15.59
N PHE A 667 -23.06 13.01 16.22
CA PHE A 667 -22.99 11.72 15.56
C PHE A 667 -24.39 11.18 15.19
N ARG A 668 -24.57 10.74 13.94
CA ARG A 668 -25.83 10.16 13.46
C ARG A 668 -25.86 8.65 13.69
N MET A 669 -26.46 8.24 14.81
CA MET A 669 -26.68 6.83 15.15
C MET A 669 -27.58 6.14 14.13
N SER A 670 -27.21 4.93 13.71
CA SER A 670 -28.07 4.06 12.88
C SER A 670 -29.25 3.48 13.66
N LEU A 671 -30.22 2.88 12.95
CA LEU A 671 -31.33 2.14 13.58
C LEU A 671 -30.82 1.04 14.53
N SER A 672 -29.78 0.29 14.12
CA SER A 672 -29.15 -0.73 14.96
C SER A 672 -28.57 -0.14 16.24
N ASN A 673 -28.00 1.07 16.19
CA ASN A 673 -27.46 1.71 17.39
C ASN A 673 -28.55 2.16 18.35
N TRP A 674 -29.66 2.70 17.82
CA TRP A 674 -30.82 3.01 18.64
C TRP A 674 -31.41 1.76 19.30
N HIS A 675 -31.44 0.64 18.57
CA HIS A 675 -31.83 -0.66 19.11
C HIS A 675 -30.93 -1.06 20.29
N SER A 676 -29.60 -1.08 20.09
CA SER A 676 -28.64 -1.42 21.16
C SER A 676 -28.69 -0.44 22.34
N TYR A 677 -28.91 0.85 22.09
CA TYR A 677 -29.05 1.87 23.14
C TYR A 677 -30.31 1.63 24.01
N ILE A 678 -31.46 1.39 23.36
CA ILE A 678 -32.72 1.08 24.05
C ILE A 678 -32.61 -0.24 24.81
N GLU A 679 -31.96 -1.26 24.22
CA GLU A 679 -31.69 -2.52 24.89
C GLU A 679 -30.84 -2.33 26.15
N ALA A 680 -29.77 -1.53 26.07
CA ALA A 680 -28.92 -1.22 27.20
C ALA A 680 -29.66 -0.44 28.31
N LEU A 681 -30.52 0.51 27.95
CA LEU A 681 -31.37 1.22 28.93
C LEU A 681 -32.35 0.26 29.62
N CYS A 682 -32.94 -0.65 28.85
CA CYS A 682 -33.85 -1.67 29.37
C CYS A 682 -33.13 -2.65 30.30
N SER A 683 -31.88 -3.05 29.99
CA SER A 683 -31.12 -3.99 30.83
C SER A 683 -30.77 -3.43 32.21
N VAL A 684 -30.71 -2.10 32.35
CA VAL A 684 -30.53 -1.38 33.62
C VAL A 684 -31.88 -1.02 34.28
N GLY A 685 -33.00 -1.30 33.61
CA GLY A 685 -34.35 -1.01 34.11
C GLY A 685 -34.82 0.43 33.92
N ASN A 686 -34.11 1.25 33.14
CA ASN A 686 -34.49 2.64 32.88
C ASN A 686 -35.49 2.75 31.71
N ILE A 687 -36.69 2.23 31.95
CA ILE A 687 -37.77 2.14 30.96
C ILE A 687 -38.24 3.52 30.48
N ASN A 688 -38.23 4.54 31.36
CA ASN A 688 -38.70 5.88 31.01
C ASN A 688 -37.80 6.55 29.97
N GLU A 689 -36.48 6.50 30.15
CA GLU A 689 -35.55 7.02 29.14
C GLU A 689 -35.58 6.18 27.87
N ALA A 690 -35.75 4.85 27.97
CA ALA A 690 -35.92 3.99 26.79
C ALA A 690 -37.17 4.37 25.97
N LEU A 691 -38.28 4.71 26.64
CA LEU A 691 -39.51 5.15 25.99
C LEU A 691 -39.38 6.54 25.37
N LYS A 692 -38.67 7.45 26.03
CA LYS A 692 -38.37 8.76 25.48
C LYS A 692 -37.49 8.63 24.23
N ALA A 693 -36.47 7.78 24.27
CA ALA A 693 -35.62 7.50 23.12
C ALA A 693 -36.44 6.96 21.93
N LEU A 694 -37.29 5.95 22.18
CA LEU A 694 -38.14 5.33 21.16
C LEU A 694 -39.18 6.30 20.58
N CYS A 695 -39.89 7.04 21.43
CA CYS A 695 -41.05 7.84 21.01
C CYS A 695 -40.66 9.21 20.46
N TRP A 696 -39.54 9.78 20.92
CA TRP A 696 -39.16 11.15 20.65
C TRP A 696 -37.78 11.26 20.00
N ASP A 697 -36.71 10.82 20.69
CA ASP A 697 -35.34 11.14 20.26
C ASP A 697 -35.02 10.57 18.86
N MET A 698 -35.43 9.33 18.57
CA MET A 698 -35.26 8.71 17.25
C MET A 698 -35.89 9.54 16.12
N SER A 699 -37.15 9.97 16.29
CA SER A 699 -37.87 10.73 15.27
C SER A 699 -37.35 12.16 15.10
N THR A 700 -36.92 12.82 16.18
CA THR A 700 -36.26 14.14 16.07
C THR A 700 -34.95 14.08 15.29
N LYS A 701 -34.31 12.91 15.24
CA LYS A 701 -33.09 12.65 14.47
C LYS A 701 -33.36 12.03 13.10
N GLY A 702 -34.62 11.93 12.68
CA GLY A 702 -35.03 11.47 11.35
C GLY A 702 -35.03 9.96 11.17
N ILE A 703 -35.04 9.17 12.26
CA ILE A 703 -35.07 7.70 12.20
C ILE A 703 -36.41 7.22 12.75
N LEU A 704 -37.07 6.35 11.98
CA LEU A 704 -38.34 5.76 12.40
C LEU A 704 -38.09 4.49 13.22
N PRO A 705 -38.72 4.35 14.40
CA PRO A 705 -38.59 3.16 15.23
C PRO A 705 -39.26 1.93 14.63
N GLU A 706 -38.65 0.76 14.81
CA GLU A 706 -39.20 -0.53 14.37
C GLU A 706 -39.94 -1.29 15.47
N VAL A 707 -40.81 -2.23 15.05
CA VAL A 707 -41.57 -3.13 15.92
C VAL A 707 -40.66 -3.92 16.86
N GLN A 708 -39.50 -4.37 16.38
CA GLN A 708 -38.54 -5.13 17.20
C GLN A 708 -37.99 -4.30 18.37
N THR A 709 -37.66 -3.03 18.11
CA THR A 709 -37.16 -2.10 19.14
C THR A 709 -38.24 -1.78 20.19
N ALA A 710 -39.50 -1.64 19.79
CA ALA A 710 -40.60 -1.46 20.74
C ALA A 710 -40.86 -2.71 21.60
N LYS A 711 -40.70 -3.91 21.02
CA LYS A 711 -40.82 -5.19 21.73
C LYS A 711 -39.79 -5.33 22.86
N LEU A 712 -38.59 -4.74 22.73
CA LEU A 712 -37.58 -4.73 23.81
C LEU A 712 -38.13 -4.13 25.10
N ILE A 713 -38.94 -3.06 24.99
CA ILE A 713 -39.55 -2.38 26.14
C ILE A 713 -40.77 -3.15 26.63
N ILE A 714 -41.69 -3.50 25.73
CA ILE A 714 -42.99 -4.13 26.06
C ILE A 714 -42.80 -5.50 26.74
N HIS A 715 -41.80 -6.27 26.32
CA HIS A 715 -41.56 -7.62 26.86
C HIS A 715 -40.65 -7.66 28.09
N GLN A 716 -40.29 -6.51 28.68
CA GLN A 716 -39.48 -6.48 29.89
C GLN A 716 -40.15 -7.31 31.01
N PRO A 717 -39.40 -8.18 31.71
CA PRO A 717 -39.95 -9.05 32.75
C PRO A 717 -40.75 -8.29 33.82
N ILE A 718 -40.26 -7.12 34.24
CA ILE A 718 -40.90 -6.27 35.26
C ILE A 718 -42.31 -5.78 34.86
N LEU A 719 -42.62 -5.73 33.56
CA LEU A 719 -43.92 -5.30 33.06
C LEU A 719 -44.94 -6.43 33.00
N ARG A 720 -44.50 -7.70 33.00
CA ARG A 720 -45.41 -8.86 33.11
C ARG A 720 -46.11 -8.89 34.47
N GLU A 721 -45.40 -8.47 35.51
CA GLU A 721 -45.90 -8.37 36.89
C GLU A 721 -46.70 -7.07 37.14
N LYS A 722 -46.64 -6.09 36.21
CA LYS A 722 -47.27 -4.77 36.35
C LYS A 722 -48.08 -4.36 35.09
N PRO A 723 -49.25 -4.98 34.85
CA PRO A 723 -50.04 -4.77 33.63
C PRO A 723 -50.55 -3.32 33.44
N HIS A 724 -50.73 -2.57 34.54
CA HIS A 724 -51.10 -1.16 34.49
C HIS A 724 -50.00 -0.29 33.86
N LEU A 725 -48.73 -0.56 34.16
CA LEU A 725 -47.59 0.13 33.52
C LEU A 725 -47.51 -0.24 32.04
N LEU A 726 -47.70 -1.51 31.70
CA LEU A 726 -47.73 -1.95 30.30
C LEU A 726 -48.80 -1.22 29.48
N LYS A 727 -50.00 -1.03 30.05
CA LYS A 727 -51.08 -0.26 29.42
C LYS A 727 -50.67 1.20 29.20
N GLY A 728 -50.09 1.86 30.22
CA GLY A 728 -49.60 3.24 30.09
C GLY A 728 -48.49 3.39 29.05
N ILE A 729 -47.60 2.40 28.94
CA ILE A 729 -46.55 2.36 27.92
C ILE A 729 -47.13 2.25 26.52
N LYS A 730 -48.08 1.33 26.30
CA LYS A 730 -48.76 1.18 25.00
C LYS A 730 -49.50 2.45 24.58
N GLN A 731 -50.20 3.11 25.51
CA GLN A 731 -50.87 4.40 25.26
C GLN A 731 -49.88 5.51 24.88
N ARG A 732 -48.68 5.52 25.48
CA ARG A 732 -47.64 6.49 25.14
C ARG A 732 -47.07 6.24 23.75
N ILE A 733 -46.86 4.97 23.37
CA ILE A 733 -46.46 4.58 22.01
C ILE A 733 -47.56 4.96 21.01
N GLU A 734 -48.83 4.70 21.31
CA GLU A 734 -49.98 5.09 20.47
C GLU A 734 -50.01 6.61 20.23
N LYS A 735 -49.81 7.40 21.29
CA LYS A 735 -49.84 8.86 21.22
C LYS A 735 -48.71 9.46 20.37
N PHE A 736 -47.48 8.98 20.54
CA PHE A 736 -46.29 9.58 19.93
C PHE A 736 -45.81 8.86 18.65
N GLN A 737 -46.19 7.60 18.47
CA GLN A 737 -45.81 6.74 17.33
C GLN A 737 -47.01 5.87 16.87
N PRO A 738 -48.08 6.48 16.33
CA PRO A 738 -49.33 5.77 16.02
C PRO A 738 -49.17 4.68 14.95
N ASN A 739 -48.28 4.86 13.98
CA ASN A 739 -48.01 3.85 12.94
C ASN A 739 -47.34 2.61 13.51
N LEU A 740 -46.38 2.79 14.43
CA LEU A 740 -45.71 1.69 15.13
C LEU A 740 -46.70 0.92 16.02
N HIS A 741 -47.62 1.63 16.68
CA HIS A 741 -48.67 1.02 17.48
C HIS A 741 -49.57 0.10 16.64
N LYS A 742 -50.03 0.57 15.46
CA LYS A 742 -50.83 -0.26 14.53
C LYS A 742 -50.09 -1.53 14.10
N GLN A 743 -48.80 -1.43 13.79
CA GLN A 743 -47.99 -2.59 13.41
C GLN A 743 -47.82 -3.60 14.57
N LEU A 744 -47.71 -3.12 15.81
CA LEU A 744 -47.67 -3.97 17.00
C LEU A 744 -48.98 -4.75 17.22
N GLU A 745 -50.12 -4.13 16.93
CA GLU A 745 -51.44 -4.79 17.04
C GLU A 745 -51.68 -5.82 15.93
N GLN A 746 -51.30 -5.50 14.68
CA GLN A 746 -51.40 -6.41 13.54
C GLN A 746 -50.55 -7.68 13.74
N GLY A 747 -49.31 -7.53 14.23
CA GLY A 747 -48.45 -8.68 14.55
C GLY A 747 -48.95 -9.54 15.72
N SER A 748 -49.74 -8.98 16.64
CA SER A 748 -50.38 -9.72 17.73
C SER A 748 -51.57 -10.55 17.25
N LYS A 749 -52.35 -10.02 16.30
CA LYS A 749 -53.50 -10.73 15.69
C LYS A 749 -53.05 -11.90 14.82
N ALA A 750 -52.04 -11.69 13.96
CA ALA A 750 -51.46 -12.75 13.13
C ALA A 750 -50.85 -13.92 13.94
N TYR A 751 -50.28 -13.63 15.12
CA TYR A 751 -49.74 -14.67 16.01
C TYR A 751 -50.84 -15.44 16.78
N GLN A 752 -52.01 -14.83 17.00
CA GLN A 752 -53.17 -15.50 17.62
C GLN A 752 -53.92 -16.35 16.60
N GLU A 753 -54.07 -15.89 15.35
CA GLU A 753 -54.72 -16.63 14.26
C GLU A 753 -53.92 -17.88 13.80
N CYS A 754 -52.58 -17.87 13.88
CA CYS A 754 -51.77 -19.07 13.62
C CYS A 754 -51.79 -20.12 14.75
N ARG A 755 -52.41 -19.80 15.90
CA ARG A 755 -52.42 -20.66 17.10
C ARG A 755 -53.78 -21.29 17.40
N THR A 756 -54.83 -20.77 16.78
CA THR A 756 -56.19 -21.33 16.70
C THR A 756 -56.34 -22.13 15.43
#